data_AF-A0A2D5W9J1-F1
#
_entry.id   AF-A0A2D5W9J1-F1
#
_cell.length_a   1.000
_cell.length_b   1.000
_cell.length_c   1.000
_cell.angle_alpha   90.00
_cell.angle_beta   90.00
_cell.angle_gamma   90.00
#
_symmetry.space_group_name_H-M   'P 1'
#
loop_
_entity.id
_entity.type
_entity.pdbx_description
1 polymer ?
#
loop_
_entity_poly.entity_id
_entity_poly.type
_entity_poly.pdbx_seq_one_letter_code
_entity_poly.pdbx_strand_id
1 'polypeptide(L)'
;MPARDRYPGPMRVTGPARALLGLCLCSPTLAGGVHEQEAAAPCSAQAAHAAQAEELGVALSETTDDGRRAEELEAAGLLFPPRAAGTPGPSALATNPASPGSPGGQYGPGGPGGPGAPGGPGSGSRGPLAPGQPSAQSDFIVFGYLQSESMVYHLRWQALTHIGTRFVGFDASGSLTGTSAFTARSSYLKEGGAADDAGVKVILVVNQFDDDPGGVIETVMTSATRRTRLVDEIGSLISSDSYVHGVSMDLEFGWGSAVRDGLTAFMVELRAELDRLDPALETSVYTNAIYLENQWDFHPETGLTPQIDYMLYSMYDWATGSTARAISDFDNCIGSTRMRAYLDAGLPPEKLVPTISSYSRSWNGVSTYGASGYGSSSAGYTDALFDLTLRPFTAGTGNYVTGDEAGWYTWNDGVSHVRTWEGRAGMEWKIRQALSFHDPSGNWNGRRLGGVGFWSLYWLAETSSIDPRTGASVSRTRTYPEVYQMCQELLASPGQERFTLETFAGYDFRWRAPHKSPDTLGDTDNNSTWRIVNTPPGFPGFADSDHAAEVTLDVEGSGVNQVVFAHEVLASPLAPTIPDTHATLGQIKPNSLISARLYTPERLSGWSVSLLLIDGDGELEKSPPTSLDRSGWTPLTWDISAPGGVLPHATLEPAFLSGDGHLDSNMTSPEAARDISLYGFVFSGRGPLSASVVLDELAHQSTLQGAAHYTINELRYAGVDREFLEIWGPAGPLPADFELRFYDSSDGTVLRSFPLSGTIRAVSQGRGPFVLGDPGTDGVDSNGNMSEDGDDFPDVDPSACQLVVAGRAHDSLVYEAFGGLDELIRRECAGVTDEGYPWVGGVASGQDSAGQPYSLGRYPDGRDSNVNGADFSFQIASPGARNGAALTLPAEIDFETPPPGLFQTYDSPRFTNPTSAGLPPAPSGGLAWRCVDSVGGGVLGLVGDAALGFGAGYVATGEIYIPAQSAAPCAIGVGIGGRQGSSFFTTWGTDAMAYESGLWLIFENAAGVGLADGRPDHPGTWELVLASHDNLDGEPVQLLDSFTNSELNLTPGTWTSFEFQLDPLGPNGGHLAIELAGTTLYSGPIPADLDCAGALQVGFRENHPGPPSAAEGVWLDGLHIR
;
A
#
# COMPACT_ATOMS: atom_id res chain seq x y z
N MET A 1 -12.81 -39.27 15.03
CA MET A 1 -13.89 -40.24 15.34
C MET A 1 -15.11 -39.91 14.45
N PRO A 2 -15.93 -40.89 14.01
CA PRO A 2 -16.56 -40.83 12.68
C PRO A 2 -18.05 -40.43 12.59
N ALA A 3 -18.37 -39.72 11.50
CA ALA A 3 -19.53 -39.76 10.57
C ALA A 3 -21.00 -39.59 11.07
N ARG A 4 -21.75 -38.65 10.47
CA ARG A 4 -22.86 -38.88 9.48
C ARG A 4 -23.81 -37.69 9.24
N ASP A 5 -24.02 -37.42 7.94
CA ASP A 5 -25.28 -37.11 7.21
C ASP A 5 -26.36 -36.20 7.82
N ARG A 6 -26.71 -35.12 7.09
CA ARG A 6 -28.08 -34.83 6.56
C ARG A 6 -28.13 -33.56 5.70
N TYR A 7 -28.43 -33.74 4.42
CA TYR A 7 -29.08 -32.74 3.54
C TYR A 7 -30.38 -33.34 3.00
N PRO A 8 -31.46 -32.55 2.83
CA PRO A 8 -32.55 -32.91 1.94
C PRO A 8 -32.68 -31.92 0.76
N GLY A 9 -32.54 -32.45 -0.46
CA GLY A 9 -33.46 -32.31 -1.61
C GLY A 9 -33.75 -30.92 -2.24
N PRO A 10 -33.58 -30.75 -3.57
CA PRO A 10 -33.88 -29.51 -4.28
C PRO A 10 -35.36 -29.41 -4.72
N MET A 11 -35.90 -28.19 -4.69
CA MET A 11 -37.22 -27.85 -5.20
C MET A 11 -37.23 -27.68 -6.72
N ARG A 12 -38.20 -28.31 -7.38
CA ARG A 12 -38.54 -28.13 -8.80
C ARG A 12 -39.34 -26.84 -9.00
N VAL A 13 -39.01 -26.07 -10.04
CA VAL A 13 -39.94 -25.14 -10.69
C VAL A 13 -40.05 -25.49 -12.18
N THR A 14 -41.29 -25.60 -12.65
CA THR A 14 -41.70 -26.10 -13.97
C THR A 14 -42.18 -24.97 -14.90
N GLY A 15 -41.42 -24.72 -15.98
CA GLY A 15 -41.82 -24.34 -17.36
C GLY A 15 -42.58 -23.02 -17.65
N PRO A 16 -42.85 -22.67 -18.93
CA PRO A 16 -42.37 -23.29 -20.19
C PRO A 16 -41.98 -22.32 -21.36
N ALA A 17 -41.07 -22.84 -22.20
CA ALA A 17 -41.04 -22.88 -23.69
C ALA A 17 -41.19 -21.62 -24.58
N ARG A 18 -40.18 -21.43 -25.47
CA ARG A 18 -40.36 -21.52 -26.94
C ARG A 18 -39.04 -21.78 -27.69
N ALA A 19 -39.17 -22.48 -28.81
CA ALA A 19 -38.16 -23.30 -29.49
C ALA A 19 -37.67 -22.72 -30.83
N LEU A 20 -36.48 -23.15 -31.28
CA LEU A 20 -36.11 -23.48 -32.68
C LEU A 20 -34.68 -24.09 -32.69
N LEU A 21 -34.50 -25.43 -32.69
CA LEU A 21 -34.39 -26.39 -33.81
C LEU A 21 -33.08 -26.31 -34.62
N GLY A 22 -32.24 -27.34 -34.48
CA GLY A 22 -31.05 -27.59 -35.32
C GLY A 22 -30.24 -28.83 -34.88
N LEU A 23 -30.81 -30.02 -35.05
CA LEU A 23 -30.16 -31.33 -34.83
C LEU A 23 -28.91 -31.53 -35.72
N CYS A 24 -27.88 -32.18 -35.19
CA CYS A 24 -27.29 -33.36 -35.85
C CYS A 24 -26.60 -34.30 -34.84
N LEU A 25 -27.16 -35.50 -34.72
CA LEU A 25 -26.64 -36.65 -33.97
C LEU A 25 -25.58 -37.37 -34.80
N CYS A 26 -24.48 -37.80 -34.18
CA CYS A 26 -23.81 -39.07 -34.48
C CYS A 26 -22.91 -39.48 -33.30
N SER A 27 -23.37 -40.48 -32.56
CA SER A 27 -22.57 -41.45 -31.81
C SER A 27 -22.82 -42.81 -32.50
N PRO A 28 -21.92 -43.83 -32.43
CA PRO A 28 -21.84 -44.59 -31.18
C PRO A 28 -20.50 -45.31 -30.87
N THR A 29 -20.25 -45.58 -29.56
CA THR A 29 -19.70 -46.82 -28.93
C THR A 29 -18.31 -47.36 -29.35
N LEU A 30 -17.41 -47.91 -28.50
CA LEU A 30 -17.56 -48.76 -27.30
C LEU A 30 -16.17 -48.99 -26.61
N ALA A 31 -16.20 -49.10 -25.28
CA ALA A 31 -15.42 -49.96 -24.35
C ALA A 31 -13.90 -49.78 -24.10
N GLY A 32 -13.54 -49.70 -22.81
CA GLY A 32 -12.23 -50.09 -22.26
C GLY A 32 -11.86 -49.32 -20.99
N GLY A 33 -11.97 -49.94 -19.81
CA GLY A 33 -11.80 -49.26 -18.51
C GLY A 33 -10.42 -49.38 -17.84
N VAL A 34 -10.35 -48.68 -16.70
CA VAL A 34 -9.68 -48.98 -15.43
C VAL A 34 -8.22 -48.52 -15.20
N HIS A 35 -8.12 -47.56 -14.27
CA HIS A 35 -7.09 -47.20 -13.26
C HIS A 35 -5.61 -46.89 -13.59
N GLU A 36 -5.22 -45.75 -13.00
CA GLU A 36 -4.02 -45.48 -12.16
C GLU A 36 -2.84 -44.66 -12.74
N GLN A 37 -2.63 -43.51 -12.07
CA GLN A 37 -1.39 -42.79 -11.77
C GLN A 37 -0.54 -42.27 -12.94
N GLU A 38 -0.79 -41.01 -13.33
CA GLU A 38 0.25 -40.16 -13.90
C GLU A 38 0.86 -39.29 -12.81
N ALA A 39 2.05 -39.69 -12.35
CA ALA A 39 3.03 -38.77 -11.79
C ALA A 39 3.67 -38.03 -12.98
N ALA A 40 3.28 -36.78 -13.21
CA ALA A 40 3.95 -35.91 -14.16
C ALA A 40 5.31 -35.49 -13.56
N ALA A 41 6.40 -36.02 -14.12
CA ALA A 41 7.74 -35.53 -13.89
C ALA A 41 7.92 -34.15 -14.54
N PRO A 42 8.57 -33.16 -13.90
CA PRO A 42 8.85 -31.89 -14.54
C PRO A 42 9.96 -32.07 -15.60
N CYS A 43 9.66 -31.66 -16.83
CA CYS A 43 10.61 -31.60 -17.94
C CYS A 43 11.37 -30.28 -17.88
N SER A 44 12.69 -30.37 -17.83
CA SER A 44 13.68 -29.28 -17.80
C SER A 44 13.73 -28.50 -19.13
N ALA A 45 12.87 -27.49 -19.28
CA ALA A 45 12.87 -26.59 -20.43
C ALA A 45 13.22 -25.12 -20.08
N GLN A 46 13.81 -24.84 -18.92
CA GLN A 46 14.20 -23.48 -18.51
C GLN A 46 15.62 -23.07 -18.95
N ALA A 47 16.52 -24.01 -19.27
CA ALA A 47 17.86 -23.69 -19.77
C ALA A 47 17.89 -22.98 -21.14
N ALA A 48 16.76 -22.92 -21.86
CA ALA A 48 16.67 -22.23 -23.15
C ALA A 48 16.49 -20.70 -23.04
N HIS A 49 16.17 -20.17 -21.86
CA HIS A 49 15.87 -18.74 -21.70
C HIS A 49 17.09 -17.88 -21.35
N ALA A 50 18.09 -18.42 -20.66
CA ALA A 50 19.38 -17.75 -20.48
C ALA A 50 20.24 -17.78 -21.77
N ALA A 51 20.11 -18.83 -22.59
CA ALA A 51 20.89 -18.99 -23.83
C ALA A 51 20.39 -18.13 -25.01
N GLN A 52 19.12 -17.70 -25.02
CA GLN A 52 18.60 -16.82 -26.07
C GLN A 52 19.09 -15.36 -25.97
N ALA A 53 19.62 -14.94 -24.81
CA ALA A 53 20.27 -13.64 -24.67
C ALA A 53 21.71 -13.62 -25.26
N GLU A 54 22.37 -14.77 -25.39
CA GLU A 54 23.69 -14.88 -26.04
C GLU A 54 23.62 -15.12 -27.56
N GLU A 55 22.53 -15.71 -28.09
CA GLU A 55 22.45 -16.06 -29.52
C GLU A 55 21.86 -14.96 -30.43
N LEU A 56 21.35 -13.85 -29.86
CA LEU A 56 21.10 -12.59 -30.57
C LEU A 56 22.36 -11.70 -30.57
N GLY A 57 23.49 -12.29 -30.94
CA GLY A 57 24.71 -11.59 -31.33
C GLY A 57 24.57 -10.89 -32.68
N VAL A 58 23.60 -9.97 -32.82
CA VAL A 58 23.77 -8.85 -33.75
C VAL A 58 24.67 -7.88 -33.02
N ALA A 59 25.86 -7.66 -33.55
CA ALA A 59 26.77 -6.64 -33.07
C ALA A 59 26.07 -5.27 -33.07
N LEU A 60 25.48 -4.88 -31.94
CA LEU A 60 25.18 -3.50 -31.61
C LEU A 60 26.50 -2.83 -31.18
N SER A 61 27.41 -2.65 -32.15
CA SER A 61 28.60 -1.81 -32.00
C SER A 61 28.38 -0.44 -32.63
N GLU A 62 27.19 0.13 -32.45
CA GLU A 62 26.93 1.53 -32.75
C GLU A 62 26.28 2.14 -31.51
N THR A 63 27.11 2.65 -30.60
CA THR A 63 26.68 3.69 -29.67
C THR A 63 26.10 4.82 -30.52
N THR A 64 24.77 4.93 -30.48
CA THR A 64 24.02 5.98 -31.18
C THR A 64 24.43 7.35 -30.65
N ASP A 65 24.28 8.42 -31.45
CA ASP A 65 24.75 9.76 -31.09
C ASP A 65 24.23 10.26 -29.72
N ASP A 66 23.06 9.82 -29.27
CA ASP A 66 22.51 10.16 -27.95
C ASP A 66 23.10 9.30 -26.81
N GLY A 67 23.35 8.00 -27.04
CA GLY A 67 24.07 7.15 -26.08
C GLY A 67 25.53 7.56 -25.95
N ARG A 68 26.16 7.90 -27.08
CA ARG A 68 27.47 8.53 -27.14
C ARG A 68 27.46 9.89 -26.46
N ARG A 69 26.39 10.68 -26.56
CA ARG A 69 26.26 11.96 -25.84
C ARG A 69 26.09 11.76 -24.34
N ALA A 70 25.35 10.75 -23.88
CA ALA A 70 25.29 10.38 -22.48
C ALA A 70 26.68 9.96 -21.98
N GLU A 71 27.36 9.04 -22.69
CA GLU A 71 28.74 8.61 -22.40
C GLU A 71 29.76 9.76 -22.50
N GLU A 72 29.58 10.72 -23.42
CA GLU A 72 30.44 11.91 -23.58
C GLU A 72 30.18 12.93 -22.47
N LEU A 73 28.93 13.13 -22.05
CA LEU A 73 28.58 13.96 -20.90
C LEU A 73 29.03 13.32 -19.58
N GLU A 74 28.96 11.99 -19.49
CA GLU A 74 29.50 11.18 -18.40
C GLU A 74 31.03 11.32 -18.32
N ALA A 75 31.72 11.09 -19.45
CA ALA A 75 33.17 11.25 -19.56
C ALA A 75 33.64 12.69 -19.33
N ALA A 76 32.77 13.68 -19.56
CA ALA A 76 33.02 15.09 -19.27
C ALA A 76 32.69 15.48 -17.82
N GLY A 77 32.12 14.58 -17.00
CA GLY A 77 31.70 14.87 -15.62
C GLY A 77 30.55 15.87 -15.52
N LEU A 78 29.68 15.92 -16.54
CA LEU A 78 28.60 16.89 -16.67
C LEU A 78 27.21 16.33 -16.31
N LEU A 79 27.07 15.01 -16.15
CA LEU A 79 25.79 14.40 -15.81
C LEU A 79 25.42 14.56 -14.32
N PHE A 80 26.41 14.59 -13.42
CA PHE A 80 26.18 14.75 -11.99
C PHE A 80 27.32 15.61 -11.39
N PRO A 81 27.06 16.84 -10.92
CA PRO A 81 28.08 17.62 -10.24
C PRO A 81 28.46 16.89 -8.94
N PRO A 82 29.76 16.70 -8.62
CA PRO A 82 30.15 16.07 -7.37
C PRO A 82 29.58 16.88 -6.19
N ARG A 83 28.88 16.18 -5.28
CA ARG A 83 28.42 16.75 -4.01
C ARG A 83 29.61 17.46 -3.36
N ALA A 84 29.47 18.74 -3.04
CA ALA A 84 30.54 19.47 -2.37
C ALA A 84 30.87 18.73 -1.07
N ALA A 85 32.08 18.16 -0.98
CA ALA A 85 32.53 17.41 0.17
C ALA A 85 32.24 18.22 1.45
N GLY A 86 31.39 17.66 2.32
CA GLY A 86 30.90 18.33 3.52
C GLY A 86 32.04 18.93 4.32
N THR A 87 32.05 20.26 4.43
CA THR A 87 32.81 20.97 5.45
C THR A 87 32.31 20.48 6.82
N PRO A 88 33.17 20.01 7.74
CA PRO A 88 32.73 19.67 9.09
C PRO A 88 32.15 20.92 9.76
N GLY A 89 30.92 20.80 10.29
CA GLY A 89 30.20 21.91 10.89
C GLY A 89 31.00 22.65 11.97
N PRO A 90 30.77 23.96 12.17
CA PRO A 90 31.56 24.77 13.07
C PRO A 90 31.30 24.39 14.53
N SER A 91 32.38 24.06 15.24
CA SER A 91 32.45 24.01 16.70
C SER A 91 32.07 25.37 17.28
N ALA A 92 30.92 25.46 17.96
CA ALA A 92 30.56 26.61 18.76
C ALA A 92 31.28 26.55 20.12
N LEU A 93 32.49 27.10 20.14
CA LEU A 93 33.17 27.55 21.36
C LEU A 93 32.57 28.91 21.78
N ALA A 94 31.85 28.93 22.90
CA ALA A 94 31.58 30.16 23.65
C ALA A 94 32.03 29.97 25.11
N THR A 95 32.71 31.00 25.60
CA THR A 95 33.59 31.05 26.77
C THR A 95 32.86 31.19 28.12
N ASN A 96 33.41 30.52 29.15
CA ASN A 96 33.33 30.70 30.62
C ASN A 96 33.13 32.15 31.17
N PRO A 97 32.81 32.42 32.47
CA PRO A 97 33.06 31.59 33.68
C PRO A 97 32.00 31.62 34.83
N ALA A 98 32.03 30.62 35.73
CA ALA A 98 32.14 30.76 37.22
C ALA A 98 31.67 29.51 38.00
N SER A 99 32.60 28.86 38.71
CA SER A 99 32.39 28.00 39.90
C SER A 99 31.91 28.84 41.12
N PRO A 100 31.50 28.28 42.30
CA PRO A 100 31.85 26.95 42.86
C PRO A 100 30.77 26.19 43.66
N GLY A 101 30.99 24.88 43.86
CA GLY A 101 30.28 24.10 44.89
C GLY A 101 30.44 22.58 44.84
N SER A 102 31.62 22.05 45.14
CA SER A 102 31.79 20.70 45.77
C SER A 102 31.50 20.82 47.28
N PRO A 103 31.24 19.75 48.08
CA PRO A 103 31.88 18.42 47.98
C PRO A 103 31.12 17.16 48.46
N GLY A 104 31.67 15.97 48.13
CA GLY A 104 31.66 14.76 48.97
C GLY A 104 30.69 13.65 48.54
N GLY A 105 31.07 12.38 48.42
CA GLY A 105 32.33 11.74 48.80
C GLY A 105 32.45 10.29 48.33
N GLN A 106 33.69 9.83 48.46
CA GLN A 106 34.23 8.48 48.35
C GLN A 106 33.38 7.39 49.05
N TYR A 107 33.33 6.18 48.48
CA TYR A 107 33.84 4.93 49.07
C TYR A 107 33.77 3.79 48.03
N GLY A 108 34.92 3.17 47.68
CA GLY A 108 34.96 1.74 47.31
C GLY A 108 35.10 0.89 48.58
N PRO A 109 35.44 -0.43 48.55
CA PRO A 109 35.85 -1.29 47.43
C PRO A 109 35.33 -2.76 47.47
N GLY A 110 35.68 -3.59 46.46
CA GLY A 110 35.93 -5.04 46.65
C GLY A 110 35.02 -6.04 45.92
N GLY A 111 35.60 -6.87 45.03
CA GLY A 111 34.96 -8.00 44.29
C GLY A 111 34.71 -9.27 45.15
N PRO A 112 34.71 -10.53 44.64
CA PRO A 112 35.00 -11.02 43.28
C PRO A 112 34.03 -12.09 42.69
N GLY A 113 34.18 -12.35 41.37
CA GLY A 113 33.91 -13.55 40.54
C GLY A 113 32.96 -14.69 40.95
N GLY A 114 32.08 -15.05 40.00
CA GLY A 114 31.41 -16.36 39.85
C GLY A 114 30.59 -16.43 38.55
N PRO A 115 30.54 -17.57 37.82
CA PRO A 115 30.19 -17.62 36.40
C PRO A 115 28.66 -17.67 36.16
N GLY A 116 28.16 -16.77 35.32
CA GLY A 116 26.77 -16.73 34.87
C GLY A 116 26.53 -17.62 33.64
N ALA A 117 25.40 -18.32 33.66
CA ALA A 117 24.85 -19.20 32.64
C ALA A 117 24.59 -18.48 31.29
N PRO A 118 24.50 -19.21 30.16
CA PRO A 118 24.24 -18.61 28.85
C PRO A 118 22.83 -18.01 28.81
N GLY A 119 22.75 -16.71 28.55
CA GLY A 119 21.51 -16.00 28.26
C GLY A 119 20.92 -16.50 26.94
N GLY A 120 19.59 -16.67 26.92
CA GLY A 120 18.83 -16.94 25.70
C GLY A 120 18.89 -15.76 24.72
N PRO A 121 18.59 -16.00 23.43
CA PRO A 121 18.59 -14.96 22.42
C PRO A 121 17.46 -13.97 22.72
N GLY A 122 17.82 -12.71 22.96
CA GLY A 122 16.87 -11.61 23.02
C GLY A 122 16.39 -11.28 21.61
N SER A 123 15.07 -11.19 21.43
CA SER A 123 14.47 -10.56 20.25
C SER A 123 14.83 -9.07 20.27
N GLY A 124 15.77 -8.68 19.42
CA GLY A 124 16.06 -7.28 19.18
C GLY A 124 15.07 -6.72 18.18
N SER A 125 14.06 -5.99 18.63
CA SER A 125 13.31 -5.08 17.76
C SER A 125 14.28 -4.01 17.24
N ARG A 126 14.39 -3.89 15.92
CA ARG A 126 15.22 -2.87 15.27
C ARG A 126 14.58 -1.49 15.49
N GLY A 127 15.38 -0.51 15.91
CA GLY A 127 14.92 0.87 16.10
C GLY A 127 14.62 1.58 14.77
N PRO A 128 13.84 2.67 14.81
CA PRO A 128 13.39 3.39 13.61
C PRO A 128 14.56 4.05 12.86
N LEU A 129 14.48 4.04 11.53
CA LEU A 129 15.42 4.69 10.62
C LEU A 129 15.36 6.23 10.76
N ALA A 130 16.48 6.90 10.47
CA ALA A 130 16.67 8.34 10.69
C ALA A 130 15.74 9.23 9.82
N PRO A 131 15.36 10.43 10.28
CA PRO A 131 14.40 11.29 9.57
C PRO A 131 15.07 12.06 8.41
N GLY A 132 14.53 11.92 7.19
CA GLY A 132 14.84 12.77 6.03
C GLY A 132 15.01 12.08 4.66
N GLN A 133 14.22 11.06 4.32
CA GLN A 133 14.23 10.41 3.00
C GLN A 133 12.89 10.63 2.24
N PRO A 134 12.89 10.61 0.90
CA PRO A 134 11.74 10.97 0.06
C PRO A 134 10.49 10.12 0.27
N SER A 135 9.37 10.60 -0.28
CA SER A 135 7.97 10.12 -0.21
C SER A 135 7.66 8.65 -0.56
N ALA A 136 8.63 7.74 -0.54
CA ALA A 136 8.40 6.31 -0.37
C ALA A 136 8.63 5.93 1.11
N GLN A 137 7.83 6.54 1.99
CA GLN A 137 7.60 6.07 3.36
C GLN A 137 6.61 4.88 3.37
N SER A 138 6.55 4.10 2.30
CA SER A 138 5.72 2.89 2.26
C SER A 138 6.53 1.72 2.80
N ASP A 139 5.97 0.96 3.75
CA ASP A 139 6.55 -0.33 4.17
C ASP A 139 6.54 -1.41 3.06
N PHE A 140 6.24 -1.03 1.80
CA PHE A 140 6.21 -1.90 0.64
C PHE A 140 7.47 -1.84 -0.23
N ILE A 141 7.91 -3.01 -0.63
CA ILE A 141 8.92 -3.20 -1.65
C ILE A 141 8.27 -3.05 -3.04
N VAL A 142 8.86 -2.22 -3.91
CA VAL A 142 8.60 -2.22 -5.35
C VAL A 142 9.93 -2.58 -6.03
N PHE A 143 10.10 -3.88 -6.31
CA PHE A 143 11.35 -4.45 -6.80
C PHE A 143 11.34 -4.59 -8.32
N GLY A 144 12.26 -3.94 -9.00
CA GLY A 144 12.42 -4.08 -10.45
C GLY A 144 13.68 -4.83 -10.84
N TYR A 145 13.54 -5.96 -11.55
CA TYR A 145 14.71 -6.61 -12.16
C TYR A 145 15.17 -5.86 -13.41
N LEU A 146 16.49 -5.65 -13.52
CA LEU A 146 17.13 -5.02 -14.66
C LEU A 146 17.79 -6.06 -15.58
N GLN A 147 17.15 -6.36 -16.71
CA GLN A 147 17.74 -7.23 -17.74
C GLN A 147 18.78 -6.51 -18.62
N SER A 148 18.55 -5.23 -18.88
CA SER A 148 19.41 -4.39 -19.71
C SER A 148 19.54 -3.01 -19.10
N GLU A 149 20.75 -2.45 -19.12
CA GLU A 149 20.97 -1.06 -18.72
C GLU A 149 20.55 -0.05 -19.79
N SER A 150 20.20 -0.50 -21.00
CA SER A 150 19.72 0.38 -22.08
C SER A 150 18.41 1.11 -21.78
N MET A 151 17.75 0.79 -20.66
CA MET A 151 16.47 1.36 -20.24
C MET A 151 16.55 2.19 -18.95
N VAL A 152 17.70 2.28 -18.28
CA VAL A 152 17.80 2.92 -16.94
C VAL A 152 17.36 4.38 -16.94
N TYR A 153 17.62 5.11 -18.02
CA TYR A 153 17.23 6.52 -18.17
C TYR A 153 15.74 6.71 -18.51
N HIS A 154 14.99 5.62 -18.66
CA HIS A 154 13.53 5.63 -18.86
C HIS A 154 12.73 5.18 -17.63
N LEU A 155 13.42 4.69 -16.60
CA LEU A 155 12.75 4.20 -15.39
C LEU A 155 12.09 5.37 -14.65
N ARG A 156 10.92 5.10 -14.06
CA ARG A 156 10.25 6.02 -13.15
C ARG A 156 10.76 5.75 -11.74
N TRP A 157 11.91 6.34 -11.42
CA TRP A 157 12.65 6.09 -10.17
C TRP A 157 11.80 6.31 -8.92
N GLN A 158 10.95 7.34 -8.92
CA GLN A 158 10.06 7.66 -7.80
C GLN A 158 8.99 6.59 -7.51
N ALA A 159 8.80 5.62 -8.42
CA ALA A 159 7.86 4.53 -8.27
C ALA A 159 8.52 3.22 -7.82
N LEU A 160 9.85 3.19 -7.73
CA LEU A 160 10.63 2.02 -7.34
C LEU A 160 11.18 2.24 -5.94
N THR A 161 11.31 1.16 -5.17
CA THR A 161 12.10 1.19 -3.93
C THR A 161 13.37 0.36 -4.05
N HIS A 162 13.38 -0.63 -4.96
CA HIS A 162 14.53 -1.50 -5.18
C HIS A 162 14.75 -1.77 -6.67
N ILE A 163 16.02 -1.87 -7.07
CA ILE A 163 16.43 -2.43 -8.36
C ILE A 163 17.39 -3.60 -8.15
N GLY A 164 17.04 -4.75 -8.72
CA GLY A 164 17.95 -5.86 -8.93
C GLY A 164 18.83 -5.59 -10.16
N THR A 165 20.14 -5.50 -9.95
CA THR A 165 21.13 -5.30 -11.02
C THR A 165 21.22 -6.49 -11.98
N ARG A 166 21.97 -6.30 -13.08
CA ARG A 166 22.31 -7.41 -13.99
C ARG A 166 23.09 -8.49 -13.25
N PHE A 167 22.85 -9.74 -13.63
CA PHE A 167 23.35 -10.90 -12.92
C PHE A 167 24.88 -11.01 -12.84
N VAL A 168 25.35 -11.36 -11.64
CA VAL A 168 26.70 -11.83 -11.38
C VAL A 168 26.62 -13.33 -11.06
N GLY A 169 27.30 -14.16 -11.84
CA GLY A 169 27.29 -15.61 -11.64
C GLY A 169 28.36 -16.08 -10.65
N PHE A 170 28.39 -17.37 -10.36
CA PHE A 170 29.55 -18.01 -9.70
C PHE A 170 29.89 -19.38 -10.31
N ASP A 171 31.14 -19.82 -10.20
CA ASP A 171 31.58 -21.12 -10.72
C ASP A 171 31.59 -22.23 -9.66
N ALA A 172 31.87 -23.47 -10.10
CA ALA A 172 31.93 -24.63 -9.22
C ALA A 172 32.93 -24.50 -8.07
N SER A 173 33.90 -23.59 -8.12
CA SER A 173 34.85 -23.35 -7.03
C SER A 173 34.33 -22.36 -5.97
N GLY A 174 33.15 -21.79 -6.18
CA GLY A 174 32.59 -20.71 -5.38
C GLY A 174 33.17 -19.34 -5.73
N SER A 175 33.78 -19.16 -6.91
CA SER A 175 34.28 -17.85 -7.35
C SER A 175 33.21 -17.10 -8.11
N LEU A 176 33.08 -15.79 -7.88
CA LEU A 176 32.22 -14.93 -8.69
C LEU A 176 32.73 -14.83 -10.13
N THR A 177 31.79 -14.74 -11.07
CA THR A 177 32.00 -14.62 -12.51
C THR A 177 31.12 -13.50 -13.06
N GLY A 178 31.53 -12.85 -14.14
CA GLY A 178 30.71 -11.78 -14.75
C GLY A 178 30.55 -10.52 -13.89
N THR A 179 31.42 -10.28 -12.90
CA THR A 179 31.34 -9.14 -11.97
C THR A 179 31.36 -7.76 -12.65
N SER A 180 31.76 -7.68 -13.92
CA SER A 180 31.63 -6.46 -14.73
C SER A 180 30.18 -6.02 -14.90
N ALA A 181 29.21 -6.94 -14.87
CA ALA A 181 27.78 -6.60 -14.90
C ALA A 181 27.35 -5.70 -13.74
N PHE A 182 28.05 -5.77 -12.60
CA PHE A 182 27.80 -4.93 -11.44
C PHE A 182 28.78 -3.77 -11.32
N THR A 183 30.09 -4.03 -11.46
CA THR A 183 31.14 -3.01 -11.27
C THR A 183 31.17 -1.96 -12.39
N ALA A 184 30.85 -2.36 -13.62
CA ALA A 184 30.77 -1.47 -14.77
C ALA A 184 29.35 -0.97 -15.05
N ARG A 185 28.43 -1.12 -14.09
CA ARG A 185 27.05 -0.63 -14.23
C ARG A 185 27.01 0.88 -14.43
N SER A 186 25.95 1.32 -15.09
CA SER A 186 25.61 2.71 -15.37
C SER A 186 25.75 3.63 -14.16
N SER A 187 26.18 4.88 -14.39
CA SER A 187 26.25 5.92 -13.36
C SER A 187 24.92 6.18 -12.67
N TYR A 188 23.79 5.88 -13.33
CA TYR A 188 22.45 5.99 -12.76
C TYR A 188 22.23 5.08 -11.54
N LEU A 189 22.99 4.00 -11.41
CA LEU A 189 22.88 2.98 -10.35
C LEU A 189 24.02 3.10 -9.32
N LYS A 190 24.68 4.26 -9.26
CA LYS A 190 25.81 4.54 -8.36
C LYS A 190 25.49 5.76 -7.48
N GLU A 191 26.33 5.99 -6.48
CA GLU A 191 26.23 7.15 -5.57
C GLU A 191 26.16 8.46 -6.37
N GLY A 192 25.20 9.32 -6.03
CA GLY A 192 24.91 10.57 -6.73
C GLY A 192 24.29 10.42 -8.13
N GLY A 193 23.86 9.21 -8.51
CA GLY A 193 23.06 8.96 -9.72
C GLY A 193 21.56 8.93 -9.41
N ALA A 194 20.74 8.75 -10.45
CA ALA A 194 19.28 8.83 -10.34
C ALA A 194 18.64 7.87 -9.31
N ALA A 195 19.21 6.68 -9.12
CA ALA A 195 18.74 5.76 -8.07
C ALA A 195 18.97 6.36 -6.68
N ASP A 196 20.14 6.94 -6.43
CA ASP A 196 20.48 7.63 -5.17
C ASP A 196 19.61 8.84 -4.92
N ASP A 197 19.47 9.69 -5.92
CA ASP A 197 18.65 10.89 -5.84
C ASP A 197 17.17 10.59 -5.56
N ALA A 198 16.68 9.42 -5.98
CA ALA A 198 15.32 8.95 -5.74
C ALA A 198 15.18 8.04 -4.50
N GLY A 199 16.26 7.72 -3.79
CA GLY A 199 16.25 6.82 -2.63
C GLY A 199 16.02 5.33 -2.97
N VAL A 200 16.31 4.92 -4.21
CA VAL A 200 16.11 3.56 -4.70
C VAL A 200 17.31 2.68 -4.35
N LYS A 201 17.06 1.61 -3.58
CA LYS A 201 18.08 0.64 -3.18
C LYS A 201 18.56 -0.18 -4.37
N VAL A 202 19.87 -0.16 -4.60
CA VAL A 202 20.54 -0.99 -5.62
C VAL A 202 21.00 -2.31 -5.01
N ILE A 203 20.43 -3.42 -5.51
CA ILE A 203 20.66 -4.78 -5.01
C ILE A 203 21.54 -5.56 -5.99
N LEU A 204 22.65 -6.12 -5.49
CA LEU A 204 23.46 -7.06 -6.24
C LEU A 204 22.68 -8.35 -6.46
N VAL A 205 22.48 -8.78 -7.70
CA VAL A 205 21.83 -10.07 -7.97
C VAL A 205 22.88 -11.11 -8.32
N VAL A 206 23.03 -12.11 -7.45
CA VAL A 206 23.94 -13.24 -7.66
C VAL A 206 23.14 -14.44 -8.14
N ASN A 207 23.45 -14.95 -9.33
CA ASN A 207 22.68 -16.02 -9.96
C ASN A 207 23.47 -17.31 -10.20
N GLN A 208 22.75 -18.41 -10.34
CA GLN A 208 23.24 -19.64 -10.96
C GLN A 208 22.07 -20.52 -11.43
N PHE A 209 22.22 -21.12 -12.61
CA PHE A 209 21.19 -21.95 -13.27
C PHE A 209 21.64 -23.42 -13.48
N ASP A 210 22.87 -23.78 -13.12
CA ASP A 210 23.35 -25.17 -13.16
C ASP A 210 22.96 -25.93 -11.88
N ASP A 211 21.71 -26.39 -11.87
CA ASP A 211 21.01 -27.11 -10.81
C ASP A 211 20.97 -28.63 -11.00
N ASP A 212 21.60 -29.15 -12.07
CA ASP A 212 21.72 -30.57 -12.32
C ASP A 212 22.43 -31.29 -11.16
N PRO A 213 22.18 -32.59 -10.92
CA PRO A 213 22.96 -33.37 -9.96
C PRO A 213 24.46 -33.32 -10.28
N GLY A 214 25.26 -32.81 -9.34
CA GLY A 214 26.69 -32.54 -9.49
C GLY A 214 27.03 -31.22 -10.19
N GLY A 215 26.04 -30.39 -10.52
CA GLY A 215 26.17 -29.06 -11.10
C GLY A 215 26.80 -28.05 -10.13
N VAL A 216 26.97 -26.81 -10.57
CA VAL A 216 27.61 -25.74 -9.81
C VAL A 216 26.90 -25.47 -8.48
N ILE A 217 25.56 -25.43 -8.45
CA ILE A 217 24.80 -25.13 -7.22
C ILE A 217 25.07 -26.21 -6.17
N GLU A 218 24.84 -27.49 -6.51
CA GLU A 218 25.08 -28.59 -5.57
C GLU A 218 26.54 -28.62 -5.10
N THR A 219 27.46 -28.44 -6.03
CA THR A 219 28.91 -28.47 -5.77
C THR A 219 29.35 -27.41 -4.76
N VAL A 220 28.78 -26.20 -4.84
CA VAL A 220 29.11 -25.10 -3.91
C VAL A 220 28.35 -25.26 -2.60
N MET A 221 27.03 -25.43 -2.64
CA MET A 221 26.18 -25.44 -1.44
C MET A 221 26.49 -26.61 -0.50
N THR A 222 26.93 -27.76 -1.04
CA THR A 222 27.33 -28.92 -0.22
C THR A 222 28.76 -28.85 0.32
N SER A 223 29.52 -27.78 0.04
CA SER A 223 30.91 -27.62 0.46
C SER A 223 31.11 -26.33 1.27
N ALA A 224 31.29 -26.46 2.59
CA ALA A 224 31.53 -25.32 3.48
C ALA A 224 32.67 -24.40 3.00
N THR A 225 33.79 -24.97 2.53
CA THR A 225 34.91 -24.17 1.99
C THR A 225 34.52 -23.33 0.76
N ARG A 226 33.66 -23.87 -0.12
CA ARG A 226 33.24 -23.16 -1.34
C ARG A 226 32.16 -22.12 -1.03
N ARG A 227 31.26 -22.40 -0.09
CA ARG A 227 30.32 -21.40 0.43
C ARG A 227 31.04 -20.22 1.07
N THR A 228 31.96 -20.48 2.00
CA THR A 228 32.75 -19.41 2.63
C THR A 228 33.50 -18.59 1.59
N ARG A 229 34.07 -19.23 0.56
CA ARG A 229 34.70 -18.49 -0.54
C ARG A 229 33.72 -17.59 -1.29
N LEU A 230 32.53 -18.09 -1.62
CA LEU A 230 31.51 -17.29 -2.29
C LEU A 230 31.08 -16.11 -1.42
N VAL A 231 30.87 -16.32 -0.11
CA VAL A 231 30.58 -15.26 0.87
C VAL A 231 31.70 -14.22 0.90
N ASP A 232 32.96 -14.64 0.99
CA ASP A 232 34.12 -13.73 1.00
C ASP A 232 34.20 -12.89 -0.29
N GLU A 233 33.93 -13.49 -1.46
CA GLU A 233 33.95 -12.78 -2.74
C GLU A 233 32.76 -11.83 -2.90
N ILE A 234 31.57 -12.18 -2.40
CA ILE A 234 30.41 -11.27 -2.33
C ILE A 234 30.70 -10.10 -1.39
N GLY A 235 31.18 -10.35 -0.17
CA GLY A 235 31.53 -9.30 0.80
C GLY A 235 32.63 -8.37 0.26
N SER A 236 33.59 -8.91 -0.48
CA SER A 236 34.62 -8.11 -1.16
C SER A 236 34.05 -7.23 -2.26
N LEU A 237 33.10 -7.73 -3.05
CA LEU A 237 32.44 -6.96 -4.10
C LEU A 237 31.61 -5.81 -3.51
N ILE A 238 30.81 -6.10 -2.49
CA ILE A 238 29.97 -5.11 -1.78
C ILE A 238 30.81 -4.02 -1.14
N SER A 239 31.84 -4.39 -0.37
CA SER A 239 32.70 -3.42 0.31
C SER A 239 33.52 -2.51 -0.64
N SER A 240 33.60 -2.88 -1.92
CA SER A 240 34.25 -2.06 -2.96
C SER A 240 33.33 -1.03 -3.61
N ASP A 241 32.03 -1.06 -3.30
CA ASP A 241 31.00 -0.23 -3.91
C ASP A 241 30.36 0.68 -2.86
N SER A 242 30.28 1.98 -3.15
CA SER A 242 29.72 2.95 -2.20
C SER A 242 28.20 3.07 -2.25
N TYR A 243 27.53 2.39 -3.20
CA TYR A 243 26.09 2.49 -3.43
C TYR A 243 25.47 1.13 -3.73
N VAL A 244 25.66 0.21 -2.80
CA VAL A 244 25.04 -1.12 -2.78
C VAL A 244 24.28 -1.27 -1.47
N HIS A 245 23.05 -1.79 -1.55
CA HIS A 245 22.14 -1.86 -0.41
C HIS A 245 21.84 -3.28 0.01
N GLY A 246 22.34 -4.28 -0.72
CA GLY A 246 22.11 -5.67 -0.37
C GLY A 246 22.42 -6.65 -1.49
N VAL A 247 22.06 -7.90 -1.24
CA VAL A 247 22.23 -9.04 -2.16
C VAL A 247 20.92 -9.78 -2.32
N SER A 248 20.57 -10.12 -3.56
CA SER A 248 19.51 -11.07 -3.88
C SER A 248 20.13 -12.31 -4.51
N MET A 249 19.74 -13.49 -4.02
CA MET A 249 20.18 -14.78 -4.57
C MET A 249 19.13 -15.34 -5.52
N ASP A 250 19.52 -15.51 -6.78
CA ASP A 250 18.68 -16.06 -7.85
C ASP A 250 19.21 -17.42 -8.31
N LEU A 251 18.86 -18.47 -7.55
CA LEU A 251 19.28 -19.85 -7.80
C LEU A 251 18.06 -20.65 -8.29
N GLU A 252 18.13 -21.25 -9.47
CA GLU A 252 16.97 -21.95 -10.09
C GLU A 252 17.32 -23.38 -10.52
N PHE A 253 16.41 -24.37 -10.56
CA PHE A 253 15.67 -25.01 -9.46
C PHE A 253 15.67 -26.53 -9.69
N GLY A 254 16.46 -27.31 -8.94
CA GLY A 254 16.67 -28.71 -9.33
C GLY A 254 17.20 -29.63 -8.25
N TRP A 255 17.15 -29.21 -6.99
CA TRP A 255 17.90 -29.86 -5.91
C TRP A 255 17.05 -30.57 -4.85
N GLY A 256 17.71 -31.24 -3.92
CA GLY A 256 17.11 -31.89 -2.74
C GLY A 256 17.76 -31.45 -1.43
N SER A 257 17.44 -32.14 -0.34
CA SER A 257 17.69 -31.66 1.04
C SER A 257 19.14 -31.32 1.35
N ALA A 258 20.13 -32.00 0.75
CA ALA A 258 21.54 -31.71 0.98
C ALA A 258 21.93 -30.30 0.47
N VAL A 259 21.37 -29.87 -0.66
CA VAL A 259 21.58 -28.54 -1.21
C VAL A 259 20.78 -27.52 -0.44
N ARG A 260 19.52 -27.83 -0.06
CA ARG A 260 18.70 -26.98 0.83
C ARG A 260 19.44 -26.65 2.13
N ASP A 261 19.93 -27.65 2.84
CA ASP A 261 20.66 -27.45 4.11
C ASP A 261 21.96 -26.65 3.88
N GLY A 262 22.61 -26.89 2.74
CA GLY A 262 23.77 -26.12 2.30
C GLY A 262 23.46 -24.65 2.00
N LEU A 263 22.31 -24.37 1.38
CA LEU A 263 21.82 -23.03 1.09
C LEU A 263 21.43 -22.31 2.39
N THR A 264 20.73 -22.97 3.32
CA THR A 264 20.45 -22.39 4.65
C THR A 264 21.75 -22.00 5.35
N ALA A 265 22.75 -22.89 5.36
CA ALA A 265 24.06 -22.59 5.92
C ALA A 265 24.77 -21.43 5.18
N PHE A 266 24.71 -21.40 3.84
CA PHE A 266 25.22 -20.28 3.04
C PHE A 266 24.59 -18.95 3.47
N MET A 267 23.27 -18.90 3.63
CA MET A 267 22.55 -17.68 3.95
C MET A 267 22.84 -17.20 5.38
N VAL A 268 23.05 -18.10 6.34
CA VAL A 268 23.55 -17.75 7.68
C VAL A 268 24.96 -17.14 7.58
N GLU A 269 25.87 -17.76 6.82
CA GLU A 269 27.22 -17.25 6.60
C GLU A 269 27.20 -15.87 5.90
N LEU A 270 26.34 -15.69 4.89
CA LEU A 270 26.16 -14.45 4.15
C LEU A 270 25.57 -13.34 5.03
N ARG A 271 24.48 -13.61 5.76
CA ARG A 271 23.85 -12.63 6.66
C ARG A 271 24.82 -12.11 7.70
N ALA A 272 25.63 -13.00 8.29
CA ALA A 272 26.66 -12.62 9.25
C ALA A 272 27.76 -11.73 8.63
N GLU A 273 28.17 -12.00 7.38
CA GLU A 273 29.13 -11.17 6.66
C GLU A 273 28.55 -9.79 6.32
N LEU A 274 27.30 -9.73 5.87
CA LEU A 274 26.62 -8.47 5.58
C LEU A 274 26.44 -7.64 6.86
N ASP A 275 26.00 -8.22 7.98
CA ASP A 275 25.90 -7.53 9.27
C ASP A 275 27.25 -7.00 9.77
N ARG A 276 28.35 -7.70 9.46
CA ARG A 276 29.71 -7.27 9.79
C ARG A 276 30.15 -6.07 8.94
N LEU A 277 29.68 -5.98 7.70
CA LEU A 277 29.95 -4.86 6.80
C LEU A 277 29.08 -3.65 7.17
N ASP A 278 27.77 -3.84 7.17
CA ASP A 278 26.75 -2.88 7.58
C ASP A 278 25.42 -3.63 7.84
N PRO A 279 24.84 -3.58 9.06
CA PRO A 279 23.57 -4.23 9.37
C PRO A 279 22.36 -3.68 8.61
N ALA A 280 22.50 -2.55 7.91
CA ALA A 280 21.49 -2.01 7.00
C ALA A 280 21.47 -2.71 5.62
N LEU A 281 22.49 -3.50 5.28
CA LEU A 281 22.51 -4.26 4.03
C LEU A 281 21.44 -5.35 4.04
N GLU A 282 20.67 -5.41 2.97
CA GLU A 282 19.57 -6.35 2.83
C GLU A 282 20.01 -7.67 2.20
N THR A 283 19.27 -8.72 2.50
CA THR A 283 19.42 -10.04 1.90
C THR A 283 18.08 -10.56 1.42
N SER A 284 18.01 -11.03 0.18
CA SER A 284 16.82 -11.69 -0.34
C SER A 284 17.14 -12.94 -1.14
N VAL A 285 16.11 -13.75 -1.38
CA VAL A 285 16.15 -14.91 -2.26
C VAL A 285 15.00 -14.85 -3.25
N TYR A 286 15.26 -15.20 -4.50
CA TYR A 286 14.22 -15.48 -5.49
C TYR A 286 13.88 -16.98 -5.46
N THR A 287 12.59 -17.30 -5.49
CA THR A 287 12.10 -18.67 -5.36
C THR A 287 11.19 -19.06 -6.51
N ASN A 288 11.08 -20.36 -6.76
CA ASN A 288 10.13 -20.89 -7.73
C ASN A 288 8.69 -20.74 -7.23
N ALA A 289 7.73 -20.80 -8.15
CA ALA A 289 6.32 -20.67 -7.82
C ALA A 289 5.78 -21.81 -6.92
N ILE A 290 6.54 -22.90 -6.74
CA ILE A 290 6.14 -24.14 -6.07
C ILE A 290 7.02 -24.40 -4.85
N TYR A 291 6.43 -24.37 -3.66
CA TYR A 291 7.16 -24.76 -2.46
C TYR A 291 7.42 -26.27 -2.44
N LEU A 292 8.66 -26.65 -2.18
CA LEU A 292 9.07 -28.01 -1.89
C LEU A 292 9.98 -28.01 -0.66
N GLU A 293 9.58 -28.72 0.40
CA GLU A 293 10.33 -28.78 1.67
C GLU A 293 11.75 -29.34 1.53
N ASN A 294 12.04 -30.10 0.47
CA ASN A 294 13.36 -30.63 0.20
C ASN A 294 14.25 -29.63 -0.56
N GLN A 295 13.69 -28.53 -1.07
CA GLN A 295 14.42 -27.46 -1.75
C GLN A 295 14.61 -26.22 -0.88
N TRP A 296 13.63 -25.91 -0.04
CA TRP A 296 13.59 -24.70 0.77
C TRP A 296 13.34 -25.01 2.24
N ASP A 297 13.96 -24.25 3.14
CA ASP A 297 13.78 -24.34 4.59
C ASP A 297 13.42 -22.95 5.13
N PHE A 298 12.13 -22.65 5.24
CA PHE A 298 11.62 -21.37 5.76
C PHE A 298 11.26 -21.43 7.24
N HIS A 299 11.87 -22.35 8.01
CA HIS A 299 11.62 -22.42 9.45
C HIS A 299 11.92 -21.07 10.13
N PRO A 300 10.99 -20.52 10.96
CA PRO A 300 11.04 -19.14 11.42
C PRO A 300 12.26 -18.83 12.31
N GLU A 301 12.79 -19.84 13.00
CA GLU A 301 13.92 -19.65 13.93
C GLU A 301 15.27 -20.12 13.37
N THR A 302 15.28 -21.09 12.47
CA THR A 302 16.50 -21.85 12.12
C THR A 302 16.74 -21.97 10.63
N GLY A 303 15.74 -21.65 9.81
CA GLY A 303 15.81 -21.72 8.36
C GLY A 303 16.30 -20.41 7.74
N LEU A 304 15.81 -20.15 6.53
CA LEU A 304 16.08 -18.97 5.72
C LEU A 304 15.37 -17.72 6.24
N THR A 305 14.17 -17.86 6.81
CA THR A 305 13.33 -16.74 7.30
C THR A 305 14.06 -15.71 8.15
N PRO A 306 14.88 -16.07 9.16
CA PRO A 306 15.64 -15.08 9.94
C PRO A 306 16.85 -14.49 9.19
N GLN A 307 17.26 -15.08 8.07
CA GLN A 307 18.46 -14.68 7.31
C GLN A 307 18.15 -13.77 6.12
N ILE A 308 16.87 -13.61 5.77
CA ILE A 308 16.41 -12.77 4.67
C ILE A 308 15.58 -11.60 5.21
N ASP A 309 15.68 -10.46 4.56
CA ASP A 309 14.81 -9.31 4.78
C ASP A 309 13.50 -9.49 3.98
N TYR A 310 13.56 -10.10 2.79
CA TYR A 310 12.38 -10.44 1.97
C TYR A 310 12.65 -11.61 1.02
N MET A 311 11.59 -12.21 0.50
CA MET A 311 11.58 -13.27 -0.51
C MET A 311 10.87 -12.78 -1.77
N LEU A 312 11.54 -12.88 -2.92
CA LEU A 312 10.95 -12.60 -4.23
C LEU A 312 10.28 -13.88 -4.75
N TYR A 313 8.95 -13.96 -4.60
CA TYR A 313 8.15 -15.10 -5.04
C TYR A 313 7.90 -15.04 -6.54
N SER A 314 8.27 -16.06 -7.31
CA SER A 314 7.94 -16.11 -8.73
C SER A 314 6.45 -16.40 -8.95
N MET A 315 5.70 -15.42 -9.44
CA MET A 315 4.32 -15.64 -9.90
C MET A 315 4.27 -16.20 -11.33
N TYR A 316 5.37 -16.68 -11.89
CA TYR A 316 5.51 -17.13 -13.27
C TYR A 316 6.49 -18.33 -13.35
N ASP A 317 6.75 -19.00 -14.48
CA ASP A 317 6.17 -18.90 -15.82
C ASP A 317 5.18 -20.05 -16.05
N TRP A 318 3.89 -19.79 -15.79
CA TRP A 318 2.86 -20.79 -16.00
C TRP A 318 2.64 -21.07 -17.50
N ALA A 319 3.03 -20.21 -18.43
CA ALA A 319 2.66 -20.31 -19.84
C ALA A 319 3.76 -20.90 -20.76
N THR A 320 4.50 -21.91 -20.29
CA THR A 320 5.65 -22.50 -21.02
C THR A 320 5.28 -23.55 -22.09
N GLY A 321 4.02 -23.99 -22.14
CA GLY A 321 3.56 -25.08 -23.03
C GLY A 321 2.95 -24.63 -24.35
N SER A 322 2.33 -25.59 -25.06
CA SER A 322 1.56 -25.32 -26.29
C SER A 322 0.21 -24.68 -26.03
N THR A 323 -0.28 -24.66 -24.79
CA THR A 323 -1.61 -24.14 -24.45
C THR A 323 -1.53 -22.64 -24.20
N ALA A 324 -2.38 -21.87 -24.87
CA ALA A 324 -2.48 -20.44 -24.69
C ALA A 324 -3.09 -20.12 -23.32
N ARG A 325 -2.26 -19.70 -22.35
CA ARG A 325 -2.69 -19.32 -20.99
C ARG A 325 -1.87 -18.16 -20.42
N ALA A 326 -2.34 -17.57 -19.33
CA ALA A 326 -1.64 -16.49 -18.64
C ALA A 326 -0.29 -16.99 -18.09
N ILE A 327 0.71 -16.11 -18.16
CA ILE A 327 2.05 -16.40 -17.65
C ILE A 327 2.13 -16.21 -16.14
N SER A 328 1.49 -15.15 -15.64
CA SER A 328 1.24 -14.91 -14.22
C SER A 328 -0.20 -15.27 -13.85
N ASP A 329 -0.60 -16.48 -14.18
CA ASP A 329 -1.89 -17.08 -13.80
C ASP A 329 -2.08 -17.03 -12.28
N PHE A 330 -2.98 -16.16 -11.83
CA PHE A 330 -3.12 -15.78 -10.41
C PHE A 330 -3.64 -16.93 -9.53
N ASP A 331 -4.70 -17.64 -9.94
CA ASP A 331 -5.21 -18.83 -9.24
C ASP A 331 -4.13 -19.90 -9.03
N ASN A 332 -3.26 -20.11 -10.02
CA ASN A 332 -2.14 -21.04 -9.89
C ASN A 332 -1.04 -20.56 -8.92
N CYS A 333 -0.95 -19.25 -8.62
CA CYS A 333 0.03 -18.69 -7.70
C CYS A 333 -0.39 -18.82 -6.22
N ILE A 334 -1.68 -18.70 -5.92
CA ILE A 334 -2.16 -18.61 -4.52
C ILE A 334 -2.45 -19.96 -3.86
N GLY A 335 -2.53 -21.06 -4.63
CA GLY A 335 -2.96 -22.37 -4.14
C GLY A 335 -2.09 -22.99 -3.03
N SER A 336 -2.62 -24.04 -2.39
CA SER A 336 -2.06 -24.69 -1.17
C SER A 336 -0.66 -25.32 -1.30
N THR A 337 -0.06 -25.36 -2.49
CA THR A 337 1.31 -25.86 -2.75
C THR A 337 2.21 -24.79 -3.37
N ARG A 338 1.82 -23.53 -3.24
CA ARG A 338 2.36 -22.38 -3.96
C ARG A 338 2.70 -21.27 -2.98
N MET A 339 2.26 -20.04 -3.18
CA MET A 339 2.50 -18.93 -2.25
C MET A 339 2.16 -19.30 -0.80
N ARG A 340 0.96 -19.86 -0.57
CA ARG A 340 0.52 -20.32 0.76
C ARG A 340 1.50 -21.30 1.42
N ALA A 341 2.10 -22.21 0.65
CA ALA A 341 2.95 -23.23 1.22
C ALA A 341 4.28 -22.65 1.76
N TYR A 342 4.73 -21.49 1.25
CA TYR A 342 5.83 -20.75 1.86
C TYR A 342 5.41 -20.13 3.20
N LEU A 343 4.20 -19.58 3.29
CA LEU A 343 3.65 -19.01 4.53
C LEU A 343 3.50 -20.10 5.61
N ASP A 344 2.84 -21.21 5.26
CA ASP A 344 2.67 -22.37 6.14
C ASP A 344 4.01 -23.00 6.56
N ALA A 345 5.09 -22.79 5.80
CA ALA A 345 6.44 -23.25 6.13
C ALA A 345 7.20 -22.32 7.10
N GLY A 346 6.64 -21.14 7.42
CA GLY A 346 7.21 -20.19 8.38
C GLY A 346 7.76 -18.91 7.76
N LEU A 347 7.44 -18.59 6.50
CA LEU A 347 7.70 -17.27 5.93
C LEU A 347 6.58 -16.30 6.36
N PRO A 348 6.87 -15.19 7.04
CA PRO A 348 5.85 -14.20 7.35
C PRO A 348 5.31 -13.51 6.06
N PRO A 349 4.00 -13.20 5.96
CA PRO A 349 3.42 -12.50 4.81
C PRO A 349 4.17 -11.22 4.44
N GLU A 350 4.57 -10.41 5.42
CA GLU A 350 5.29 -9.15 5.24
C GLU A 350 6.70 -9.31 4.65
N LYS A 351 7.23 -10.54 4.56
CA LYS A 351 8.48 -10.83 3.85
C LYS A 351 8.25 -11.35 2.43
N LEU A 352 7.02 -11.66 2.03
CA LEU A 352 6.71 -12.23 0.73
C LEU A 352 6.46 -11.11 -0.29
N VAL A 353 7.28 -11.05 -1.34
CA VAL A 353 7.17 -10.07 -2.43
C VAL A 353 6.75 -10.80 -3.72
N PRO A 354 5.46 -10.85 -4.10
CA PRO A 354 5.01 -11.39 -5.37
C PRO A 354 5.67 -10.72 -6.57
N THR A 355 6.48 -11.47 -7.31
CA THR A 355 7.13 -11.00 -8.53
C THR A 355 6.25 -11.32 -9.75
N ILE A 356 5.63 -10.30 -10.30
CA ILE A 356 4.71 -10.35 -11.44
C ILE A 356 5.50 -10.29 -12.75
N SER A 357 5.07 -11.02 -13.78
CA SER A 357 5.67 -10.87 -15.10
C SER A 357 5.15 -9.59 -15.77
N SER A 358 6.04 -8.71 -16.20
CA SER A 358 5.68 -7.58 -17.09
C SER A 358 5.69 -7.95 -18.57
N TYR A 359 5.96 -9.22 -18.88
CA TYR A 359 5.89 -9.80 -20.22
C TYR A 359 4.76 -10.81 -20.30
N SER A 360 4.54 -11.31 -21.49
CA SER A 360 3.50 -12.27 -21.79
C SER A 360 3.91 -13.22 -22.90
N ARG A 361 2.99 -14.07 -23.35
CA ARG A 361 3.23 -15.05 -24.41
C ARG A 361 2.18 -14.96 -25.52
N SER A 362 2.58 -15.34 -26.72
CA SER A 362 1.70 -15.53 -27.87
C SER A 362 1.88 -16.89 -28.52
N TRP A 363 0.83 -17.42 -29.16
CA TRP A 363 0.81 -18.73 -29.84
C TRP A 363 0.20 -18.61 -31.23
N ASN A 364 0.72 -19.41 -32.17
CA ASN A 364 0.23 -19.52 -33.54
C ASN A 364 -0.74 -20.69 -33.69
N GLY A 365 -1.59 -20.63 -34.73
CA GLY A 365 -2.52 -21.69 -35.11
C GLY A 365 -3.71 -21.86 -34.16
N VAL A 366 -3.92 -20.91 -33.26
CA VAL A 366 -4.95 -20.94 -32.21
C VAL A 366 -5.68 -19.60 -32.20
N SER A 367 -6.97 -19.61 -31.87
CA SER A 367 -7.84 -18.42 -31.88
C SER A 367 -8.64 -18.26 -30.59
N THR A 368 -8.28 -18.98 -29.52
CA THR A 368 -9.02 -18.94 -28.25
C THR A 368 -8.08 -19.28 -27.10
N TYR A 369 -8.30 -18.62 -25.97
CA TYR A 369 -7.67 -18.94 -24.70
C TYR A 369 -7.91 -20.41 -24.29
N GLY A 370 -6.94 -21.03 -23.61
CA GLY A 370 -7.02 -22.41 -23.12
C GLY A 370 -6.87 -23.49 -24.19
N ALA A 371 -6.72 -23.14 -25.47
CA ALA A 371 -6.52 -24.08 -26.56
C ALA A 371 -5.03 -24.24 -26.91
N SER A 372 -4.69 -25.39 -27.49
CA SER A 372 -3.32 -25.68 -27.96
C SER A 372 -3.01 -24.96 -29.27
N GLY A 373 -1.94 -24.17 -29.27
CA GLY A 373 -1.26 -23.63 -30.45
C GLY A 373 0.18 -24.15 -30.57
N TYR A 374 1.00 -23.47 -31.36
CA TYR A 374 2.42 -23.79 -31.52
C TYR A 374 3.26 -22.51 -31.66
N GLY A 375 4.58 -22.67 -31.47
CA GLY A 375 5.55 -21.58 -31.63
C GLY A 375 5.28 -20.43 -30.66
N SER A 376 5.41 -20.69 -29.36
CA SER A 376 5.22 -19.64 -28.36
C SER A 376 6.35 -18.61 -28.41
N SER A 377 6.02 -17.33 -28.26
CA SER A 377 7.01 -16.24 -28.20
C SER A 377 6.62 -15.20 -27.16
N SER A 378 7.62 -14.61 -26.51
CA SER A 378 7.41 -13.56 -25.52
C SER A 378 7.05 -12.22 -26.15
N ALA A 379 6.22 -11.44 -25.48
CA ALA A 379 5.88 -10.07 -25.85
C ALA A 379 5.83 -9.21 -24.58
N GLY A 380 6.10 -7.91 -24.69
CA GLY A 380 6.03 -6.99 -23.55
C GLY A 380 4.61 -6.53 -23.24
N TYR A 381 4.45 -5.92 -22.06
CA TYR A 381 3.25 -5.16 -21.70
C TYR A 381 2.94 -4.09 -22.77
N THR A 382 3.97 -3.36 -23.21
CA THR A 382 3.87 -2.28 -24.21
C THR A 382 3.33 -2.79 -25.54
N ASP A 383 3.76 -3.98 -25.98
CA ASP A 383 3.33 -4.58 -27.26
C ASP A 383 1.82 -4.87 -27.26
N ALA A 384 1.32 -5.43 -26.16
CA ALA A 384 -0.08 -5.84 -26.04
C ALA A 384 -1.02 -4.63 -25.90
N LEU A 385 -0.64 -3.62 -25.10
CA LEU A 385 -1.45 -2.40 -24.99
C LEU A 385 -1.49 -1.67 -26.33
N PHE A 386 -0.34 -1.51 -27.00
CA PHE A 386 -0.27 -0.91 -28.33
C PHE A 386 -1.14 -1.65 -29.36
N ASP A 387 -1.10 -2.99 -29.37
CA ASP A 387 -1.88 -3.81 -30.30
C ASP A 387 -3.40 -3.64 -30.12
N LEU A 388 -3.87 -3.39 -28.90
CA LEU A 388 -5.28 -3.25 -28.54
C LEU A 388 -5.83 -1.83 -28.73
N THR A 389 -4.99 -0.81 -28.61
CA THR A 389 -5.44 0.59 -28.63
C THR A 389 -5.07 1.32 -29.92
N LEU A 390 -3.81 1.24 -30.35
CA LEU A 390 -3.27 2.10 -31.41
C LEU A 390 -2.99 1.37 -32.72
N ARG A 391 -2.88 0.04 -32.73
CA ARG A 391 -2.49 -0.71 -33.93
C ARG A 391 -3.68 -0.95 -34.89
N PRO A 392 -3.65 -0.43 -36.13
CA PRO A 392 -4.81 -0.43 -37.02
C PRO A 392 -5.19 -1.78 -37.66
N PHE A 393 -4.33 -2.80 -37.60
CA PHE A 393 -4.51 -4.07 -38.33
C PHE A 393 -4.63 -5.32 -37.45
N THR A 394 -4.49 -5.19 -36.13
CA THR A 394 -4.56 -6.30 -35.15
C THR A 394 -5.48 -5.98 -33.99
N ALA A 395 -6.39 -5.00 -34.14
CA ALA A 395 -7.37 -4.61 -33.12
C ALA A 395 -8.36 -5.76 -32.87
N GLY A 396 -7.88 -6.80 -32.20
CA GLY A 396 -8.71 -7.79 -31.55
C GLY A 396 -9.42 -7.12 -30.40
N THR A 397 -10.65 -7.54 -30.12
CA THR A 397 -11.31 -7.15 -28.88
C THR A 397 -10.56 -7.81 -27.73
N GLY A 398 -10.02 -7.01 -26.81
CA GLY A 398 -9.44 -7.51 -25.57
C GLY A 398 -10.50 -8.26 -24.77
N ASN A 399 -10.11 -9.40 -24.23
CA ASN A 399 -10.92 -10.21 -23.32
C ASN A 399 -10.18 -10.33 -21.99
N TYR A 400 -10.90 -10.64 -20.92
CA TYR A 400 -10.36 -10.84 -19.58
C TYR A 400 -10.72 -12.23 -19.07
N VAL A 401 -9.83 -12.85 -18.29
CA VAL A 401 -10.08 -14.13 -17.63
C VAL A 401 -9.97 -13.92 -16.12
N THR A 402 -11.12 -13.90 -15.44
CA THR A 402 -11.22 -13.95 -13.98
C THR A 402 -10.62 -15.24 -13.43
N GLY A 403 -9.94 -15.18 -12.28
CA GLY A 403 -9.17 -16.29 -11.70
C GLY A 403 -7.71 -16.26 -12.14
N ASP A 404 -7.45 -16.23 -13.45
CA ASP A 404 -6.08 -16.03 -13.95
C ASP A 404 -5.63 -14.55 -13.82
N GLU A 405 -6.63 -13.65 -13.74
CA GLU A 405 -6.52 -12.20 -13.63
C GLU A 405 -5.62 -11.64 -14.73
N ALA A 406 -5.93 -12.02 -15.98
CA ALA A 406 -5.12 -11.71 -17.15
C ALA A 406 -5.99 -11.38 -18.38
N GLY A 407 -5.45 -10.51 -19.23
CA GLY A 407 -6.04 -10.16 -20.52
C GLY A 407 -5.61 -11.12 -21.62
N TRP A 408 -6.40 -11.22 -22.68
CA TRP A 408 -5.99 -11.87 -23.93
C TRP A 408 -6.74 -11.34 -25.14
N TYR A 409 -6.16 -11.53 -26.32
CA TYR A 409 -6.80 -11.18 -27.58
C TYR A 409 -6.30 -12.08 -28.70
N THR A 410 -6.97 -11.98 -29.84
CA THR A 410 -6.63 -12.73 -31.06
C THR A 410 -6.52 -11.81 -32.26
N TRP A 411 -5.68 -12.20 -33.20
CA TRP A 411 -5.64 -11.61 -34.53
C TRP A 411 -5.39 -12.70 -35.58
N ASN A 412 -5.60 -12.37 -36.85
CA ASN A 412 -5.37 -13.28 -37.96
C ASN A 412 -4.73 -12.53 -39.14
N ASP A 413 -3.51 -12.91 -39.50
CA ASP A 413 -2.74 -12.35 -40.62
C ASP A 413 -2.56 -13.36 -41.77
N GLY A 414 -3.39 -14.41 -41.79
CA GLY A 414 -3.21 -15.63 -42.58
C GLY A 414 -2.95 -16.86 -41.69
N VAL A 415 -2.50 -16.63 -40.46
CA VAL A 415 -2.45 -17.60 -39.36
C VAL A 415 -3.23 -17.00 -38.17
N SER A 416 -4.00 -17.82 -37.46
CA SER A 416 -4.64 -17.36 -36.22
C SER A 416 -3.63 -17.29 -35.09
N HIS A 417 -3.69 -16.21 -34.32
CA HIS A 417 -2.83 -16.01 -33.16
C HIS A 417 -3.66 -15.73 -31.92
N VAL A 418 -3.16 -16.17 -30.76
CA VAL A 418 -3.61 -15.73 -29.44
C VAL A 418 -2.43 -15.08 -28.73
N ARG A 419 -2.64 -13.95 -28.07
CA ARG A 419 -1.71 -13.39 -27.08
C ARG A 419 -2.44 -13.25 -25.75
N THR A 420 -1.80 -13.71 -24.69
CA THR A 420 -2.18 -13.39 -23.30
C THR A 420 -1.33 -12.21 -22.83
N TRP A 421 -1.75 -11.46 -21.83
CA TRP A 421 -0.95 -10.37 -21.24
C TRP A 421 -1.51 -9.90 -19.90
N GLU A 422 -0.64 -9.26 -19.12
CA GLU A 422 -1.01 -8.57 -17.89
C GLU A 422 -1.58 -7.19 -18.24
N GLY A 423 -2.87 -7.11 -18.56
CA GLY A 423 -3.55 -5.84 -18.81
C GLY A 423 -3.63 -4.97 -17.55
N ARG A 424 -3.98 -3.68 -17.69
CA ARG A 424 -4.13 -2.74 -16.56
C ARG A 424 -4.91 -3.32 -15.38
N ALA A 425 -6.07 -3.93 -15.64
CA ALA A 425 -6.91 -4.54 -14.60
C ALA A 425 -6.23 -5.72 -13.88
N GLY A 426 -5.56 -6.62 -14.61
CA GLY A 426 -4.86 -7.76 -14.01
C GLY A 426 -3.62 -7.34 -13.22
N MET A 427 -2.90 -6.32 -13.71
CA MET A 427 -1.76 -5.73 -13.01
C MET A 427 -2.20 -5.06 -11.71
N GLU A 428 -3.25 -4.23 -11.77
CA GLU A 428 -3.83 -3.56 -10.61
C GLU A 428 -4.28 -4.56 -9.55
N TRP A 429 -5.02 -5.60 -9.94
CA TRP A 429 -5.43 -6.68 -9.04
C TRP A 429 -4.23 -7.30 -8.32
N LYS A 430 -3.20 -7.72 -9.08
CA LYS A 430 -2.00 -8.37 -8.53
C LYS A 430 -1.17 -7.42 -7.65
N ILE A 431 -1.20 -6.11 -7.92
CA ILE A 431 -0.55 -5.12 -7.05
C ILE A 431 -1.33 -4.96 -5.74
N ARG A 432 -2.67 -4.84 -5.79
CA ARG A 432 -3.50 -4.70 -4.59
C ARG A 432 -3.51 -5.95 -3.70
N GLN A 433 -3.20 -7.12 -4.25
CA GLN A 433 -2.95 -8.33 -3.45
C GLN A 433 -1.82 -8.16 -2.43
N ALA A 434 -0.89 -7.23 -2.65
CA ALA A 434 0.11 -6.90 -1.64
C ALA A 434 -0.48 -6.13 -0.45
N LEU A 435 -1.55 -5.35 -0.66
CA LEU A 435 -2.23 -4.62 0.40
C LEU A 435 -2.99 -5.56 1.33
N SER A 436 -3.62 -6.57 0.77
CA SER A 436 -4.44 -7.52 1.51
C SER A 436 -4.52 -8.84 0.75
N PHE A 437 -3.81 -9.84 1.26
CA PHE A 437 -3.62 -11.11 0.57
C PHE A 437 -4.92 -11.92 0.56
N HIS A 438 -5.36 -12.33 -0.63
CA HIS A 438 -6.46 -13.28 -0.75
C HIS A 438 -5.94 -14.71 -0.59
N ASP A 439 -6.21 -15.32 0.58
CA ASP A 439 -5.97 -16.74 0.86
C ASP A 439 -7.29 -17.50 0.81
N PRO A 440 -7.53 -18.32 -0.24
CA PRO A 440 -8.76 -19.12 -0.36
C PRO A 440 -9.04 -20.09 0.80
N SER A 441 -8.08 -20.30 1.70
CA SER A 441 -8.25 -21.14 2.88
C SER A 441 -8.58 -20.40 4.17
N GLY A 442 -8.49 -19.07 4.16
CA GLY A 442 -8.78 -18.18 5.27
C GLY A 442 -7.59 -17.88 6.18
N ASN A 443 -6.60 -18.77 6.32
CA ASN A 443 -5.56 -18.67 7.36
C ASN A 443 -4.68 -17.42 7.30
N TRP A 444 -4.42 -16.94 6.09
CA TRP A 444 -3.58 -15.77 5.83
C TRP A 444 -4.38 -14.66 5.14
N ASN A 445 -5.71 -14.80 5.09
CA ASN A 445 -6.56 -13.87 4.36
C ASN A 445 -6.43 -12.49 5.00
N GLY A 446 -6.26 -11.47 4.17
CA GLY A 446 -6.27 -10.09 4.59
C GLY A 446 -4.92 -9.51 4.94
N ARG A 447 -3.94 -10.39 5.20
CA ARG A 447 -2.58 -10.03 5.60
C ARG A 447 -1.87 -9.24 4.52
N ARG A 448 -1.17 -8.19 4.93
CA ARG A 448 -0.30 -7.42 4.05
C ARG A 448 0.91 -8.25 3.63
N LEU A 449 1.25 -8.22 2.34
CA LEU A 449 2.48 -8.82 1.82
C LEU A 449 3.63 -7.80 1.87
N GLY A 450 4.86 -8.25 1.62
CA GLY A 450 6.04 -7.38 1.65
C GLY A 450 6.16 -6.38 0.51
N GLY A 451 5.33 -6.49 -0.54
CA GLY A 451 5.36 -5.59 -1.70
C GLY A 451 5.07 -6.28 -3.01
N VAL A 452 5.60 -5.75 -4.11
CA VAL A 452 5.51 -6.31 -5.46
C VAL A 452 6.87 -6.28 -6.16
N GLY A 453 7.13 -7.30 -6.97
CA GLY A 453 8.29 -7.38 -7.83
C GLY A 453 7.89 -7.44 -9.31
N PHE A 454 8.80 -7.07 -10.21
CA PHE A 454 8.58 -7.17 -11.65
C PHE A 454 9.72 -7.86 -12.36
N TRP A 455 9.40 -8.92 -13.11
CA TRP A 455 10.28 -9.52 -14.10
C TRP A 455 9.72 -9.25 -15.50
N SER A 456 10.29 -8.31 -16.25
CA SER A 456 11.30 -7.34 -15.79
C SER A 456 10.99 -5.94 -16.30
N LEU A 457 11.63 -4.92 -15.73
CA LEU A 457 11.39 -3.54 -16.14
C LEU A 457 11.61 -3.30 -17.66
N TYR A 458 12.36 -4.19 -18.31
CA TYR A 458 12.56 -4.21 -19.76
C TYR A 458 11.26 -4.31 -20.55
N TRP A 459 10.29 -5.06 -20.07
CA TRP A 459 9.04 -5.30 -20.81
C TRP A 459 7.98 -4.22 -20.59
N LEU A 460 8.28 -3.23 -19.74
CA LEU A 460 7.50 -2.00 -19.56
C LEU A 460 8.00 -0.86 -20.48
N ALA A 461 9.03 -1.14 -21.28
CA ALA A 461 9.56 -0.22 -22.28
C ALA A 461 9.81 -0.96 -23.60
N GLU A 462 9.85 -0.22 -24.70
CA GLU A 462 10.39 -0.75 -25.95
C GLU A 462 11.90 -0.55 -26.04
N THR A 463 12.53 -1.26 -26.98
CA THR A 463 13.98 -1.12 -27.27
C THR A 463 14.28 -0.28 -28.50
N SER A 464 13.27 0.09 -29.28
CA SER A 464 13.43 0.94 -30.45
C SER A 464 12.19 1.78 -30.69
N SER A 465 12.36 2.96 -31.28
CA SER A 465 11.24 3.87 -31.54
C SER A 465 11.49 4.75 -32.76
N ILE A 466 10.42 5.37 -33.25
CA ILE A 466 10.43 6.28 -34.38
C ILE A 466 10.01 7.68 -33.92
N ASP A 467 10.70 8.72 -34.40
CA ASP A 467 10.20 10.10 -34.31
C ASP A 467 9.11 10.30 -35.38
N PRO A 468 7.83 10.47 -35.01
CA PRO A 468 6.72 10.55 -35.96
C PRO A 468 6.82 11.77 -36.89
N ARG A 469 7.56 12.81 -36.51
CA ARG A 469 7.74 14.04 -37.32
C ARG A 469 8.64 13.79 -38.53
N THR A 470 9.67 12.97 -38.33
CA THR A 470 10.71 12.73 -39.34
C THR A 470 10.63 11.34 -39.98
N GLY A 471 9.94 10.40 -39.31
CA GLY A 471 9.93 8.98 -39.65
C GLY A 471 11.26 8.27 -39.38
N ALA A 472 12.21 8.93 -38.71
CA ALA A 472 13.54 8.38 -38.43
C ALA A 472 13.53 7.54 -37.15
N SER A 473 14.34 6.48 -37.13
CA SER A 473 14.60 5.73 -35.91
C SER A 473 15.42 6.57 -34.92
N VAL A 474 15.05 6.48 -33.65
CA VAL A 474 15.73 7.15 -32.54
C VAL A 474 16.11 6.11 -31.49
N SER A 475 17.15 6.42 -30.71
CA SER A 475 17.64 5.56 -29.62
C SER A 475 16.83 5.71 -28.33
N ARG A 476 16.07 6.79 -28.20
CA ARG A 476 15.09 6.99 -27.13
C ARG A 476 13.94 6.01 -27.32
N THR A 477 13.37 5.49 -26.25
CA THR A 477 12.37 4.44 -26.34
C THR A 477 11.03 4.84 -25.74
N ARG A 478 9.98 4.11 -26.12
CA ARG A 478 8.64 4.24 -25.54
C ARG A 478 8.59 3.56 -24.18
N THR A 479 8.18 4.27 -23.16
CA THR A 479 7.98 3.72 -21.80
C THR A 479 6.62 4.09 -21.29
N TYR A 480 5.92 3.08 -20.79
CA TYR A 480 4.51 3.13 -20.41
C TYR A 480 4.44 3.40 -18.90
N PRO A 481 3.98 4.58 -18.47
CA PRO A 481 4.03 4.99 -17.07
C PRO A 481 2.98 4.29 -16.19
N GLU A 482 1.98 3.62 -16.78
CA GLU A 482 0.77 3.17 -16.08
C GLU A 482 1.09 2.23 -14.91
N VAL A 483 2.02 1.28 -15.08
CA VAL A 483 2.39 0.34 -14.00
C VAL A 483 3.11 1.05 -12.87
N TYR A 484 4.00 2.00 -13.19
CA TYR A 484 4.70 2.80 -12.19
C TYR A 484 3.75 3.73 -11.43
N GLN A 485 2.78 4.34 -12.11
CA GLN A 485 1.75 5.16 -11.48
C GLN A 485 0.86 4.30 -10.58
N MET A 486 0.44 3.12 -11.04
CA MET A 486 -0.32 2.17 -10.21
C MET A 486 0.45 1.79 -8.94
N CYS A 487 1.75 1.49 -9.02
CA CYS A 487 2.54 1.22 -7.81
C CYS A 487 2.59 2.43 -6.86
N GLN A 488 2.82 3.64 -7.38
CA GLN A 488 2.85 4.85 -6.55
C GLN A 488 1.53 5.15 -5.88
N GLU A 489 0.42 4.92 -6.56
CA GLU A 489 -0.91 5.27 -6.06
C GLU A 489 -1.45 4.23 -5.11
N LEU A 490 -1.30 2.94 -5.45
CA LEU A 490 -1.91 1.85 -4.70
C LEU A 490 -1.10 1.46 -3.47
N LEU A 491 0.23 1.56 -3.53
CA LEU A 491 1.12 1.19 -2.43
C LEU A 491 1.60 2.40 -1.62
N ALA A 492 1.05 3.59 -1.89
CA ALA A 492 1.32 4.76 -1.08
C ALA A 492 0.89 4.56 0.37
N SER A 493 1.49 5.34 1.27
CA SER A 493 1.04 5.40 2.65
C SER A 493 -0.44 5.84 2.70
N PRO A 494 -1.26 5.26 3.59
CA PRO A 494 -2.64 5.70 3.76
C PRO A 494 -2.73 7.22 3.95
N GLY A 495 -3.71 7.88 3.33
CA GLY A 495 -3.86 9.33 3.38
C GLY A 495 -3.11 10.11 2.29
N GLN A 496 -2.20 9.48 1.54
CA GLN A 496 -1.47 10.15 0.47
C GLN A 496 -2.35 10.35 -0.77
N GLU A 497 -2.64 11.60 -1.11
CA GLU A 497 -3.47 11.95 -2.27
C GLU A 497 -2.67 12.44 -3.48
N ARG A 498 -1.39 12.74 -3.26
CA ARG A 498 -0.52 13.42 -4.23
C ARG A 498 0.62 12.51 -4.67
N PHE A 499 0.79 12.39 -5.99
CA PHE A 499 1.70 11.43 -6.63
C PHE A 499 2.61 12.10 -7.64
N THR A 500 3.89 11.71 -7.64
CA THR A 500 4.95 12.38 -8.40
C THR A 500 5.14 11.75 -9.78
N LEU A 501 5.12 12.59 -10.81
CA LEU A 501 5.32 12.19 -12.20
C LEU A 501 6.77 12.38 -12.67
N GLU A 502 7.43 13.44 -12.21
CA GLU A 502 8.79 13.79 -12.61
C GLU A 502 9.47 14.63 -11.52
N THR A 503 10.69 14.25 -11.13
CA THR A 503 11.59 15.04 -10.28
C THR A 503 12.84 15.50 -11.03
N PHE A 504 12.96 15.13 -12.31
CA PHE A 504 14.12 15.35 -13.17
C PHE A 504 15.41 14.62 -12.72
N ALA A 505 15.38 13.83 -11.64
CA ALA A 505 16.52 13.03 -11.18
C ALA A 505 17.00 12.01 -12.23
N GLY A 506 16.08 11.46 -13.02
CA GLY A 506 16.34 10.41 -14.01
C GLY A 506 16.87 10.88 -15.36
N TYR A 507 17.03 12.19 -15.60
CA TYR A 507 17.40 12.75 -16.91
C TYR A 507 16.71 12.05 -18.10
N ASP A 508 15.37 12.04 -18.11
CA ASP A 508 14.60 11.44 -19.20
C ASP A 508 14.89 12.20 -20.51
N PHE A 509 15.62 11.57 -21.43
CA PHE A 509 16.03 12.14 -22.71
C PHE A 509 14.86 12.49 -23.65
N ARG A 510 13.63 12.07 -23.29
CA ARG A 510 12.42 12.51 -24.00
C ARG A 510 12.05 13.94 -23.69
N TRP A 511 12.56 14.57 -22.62
CA TRP A 511 12.50 16.03 -22.49
C TRP A 511 13.36 16.69 -23.58
N ARG A 512 12.73 17.45 -24.47
CA ARG A 512 13.43 18.06 -25.62
C ARG A 512 13.79 19.50 -25.35
N ALA A 513 14.93 19.91 -25.90
CA ALA A 513 15.29 21.32 -25.97
C ALA A 513 14.18 22.11 -26.67
N PRO A 514 13.75 23.26 -26.12
CA PRO A 514 12.59 23.96 -26.66
C PRO A 514 12.69 24.34 -28.14
N HIS A 515 13.89 24.65 -28.65
CA HIS A 515 14.10 24.93 -30.07
C HIS A 515 13.76 23.76 -31.01
N LYS A 516 13.57 22.54 -30.48
CA LYS A 516 13.19 21.35 -31.25
C LYS A 516 11.67 21.19 -31.39
N SER A 517 10.88 21.93 -30.62
CA SER A 517 9.43 21.91 -30.77
C SER A 517 9.02 22.73 -32.00
N PRO A 518 8.14 22.20 -32.87
CA PRO A 518 7.60 22.99 -33.98
C PRO A 518 6.71 24.16 -33.51
N ASP A 519 6.27 24.14 -32.25
CA ASP A 519 5.44 25.17 -31.62
C ASP A 519 6.25 26.31 -30.98
N THR A 520 7.58 26.23 -31.01
CA THR A 520 8.44 27.33 -30.58
C THR A 520 8.45 28.42 -31.66
N LEU A 521 8.07 29.63 -31.28
CA LEU A 521 7.94 30.81 -32.13
C LEU A 521 8.83 31.94 -31.61
N GLY A 522 9.66 32.50 -32.49
CA GLY A 522 10.48 33.67 -32.20
C GLY A 522 11.92 33.37 -31.80
N ASP A 523 12.28 32.09 -31.61
CA ASP A 523 13.67 31.60 -31.53
C ASP A 523 14.19 31.43 -32.97
N THR A 524 15.06 32.32 -33.42
CA THR A 524 15.53 32.39 -34.81
C THR A 524 16.91 31.80 -35.02
N ASP A 525 17.69 31.60 -33.98
CA ASP A 525 19.02 31.01 -34.01
C ASP A 525 19.10 29.61 -33.34
N ASN A 526 17.97 29.11 -32.83
CA ASN A 526 17.75 27.78 -32.25
C ASN A 526 18.56 27.52 -30.98
N ASN A 527 18.58 28.48 -30.06
CA ASN A 527 19.39 28.42 -28.85
C ASN A 527 18.57 28.37 -27.53
N SER A 528 17.24 28.26 -27.59
CA SER A 528 16.45 27.86 -26.43
C SER A 528 16.75 26.39 -26.06
N THR A 529 17.28 26.14 -24.86
CA THR A 529 17.78 24.82 -24.44
C THR A 529 17.27 24.42 -23.05
N TRP A 530 17.68 23.24 -22.57
CA TRP A 530 17.46 22.84 -21.19
C TRP A 530 18.64 22.02 -20.66
N ARG A 531 18.74 21.91 -19.34
CA ARG A 531 19.67 21.02 -18.63
C ARG A 531 19.15 20.70 -17.22
N ILE A 532 19.68 19.66 -16.60
CA ILE A 532 19.51 19.44 -15.16
C ILE A 532 20.42 20.40 -14.39
N VAL A 533 19.89 20.93 -13.30
CA VAL A 533 20.60 21.71 -12.29
C VAL A 533 20.18 21.26 -10.90
N ASN A 534 20.98 21.58 -9.88
CA ASN A 534 20.53 21.41 -8.50
C ASN A 534 19.34 22.36 -8.24
N THR A 535 18.36 21.89 -7.46
CA THR A 535 17.19 22.67 -7.10
C THR A 535 17.59 23.99 -6.39
N PRO A 536 17.14 25.16 -6.89
CA PRO A 536 17.48 26.45 -6.27
C PRO A 536 17.00 26.56 -4.81
N PRO A 537 17.82 27.11 -3.89
CA PRO A 537 17.42 27.26 -2.50
C PRO A 537 16.27 28.27 -2.33
N GLY A 538 15.46 28.10 -1.29
CA GLY A 538 14.51 29.12 -0.85
C GLY A 538 13.06 28.98 -1.34
N PHE A 539 12.63 27.79 -1.78
CA PHE A 539 11.21 27.42 -1.69
C PHE A 539 10.99 26.41 -0.56
N PRO A 540 9.99 26.60 0.31
CA PRO A 540 9.71 25.67 1.40
C PRO A 540 8.50 24.75 1.15
N GLY A 541 8.00 24.59 -0.09
CA GLY A 541 6.87 23.71 -0.38
C GLY A 541 7.35 22.33 -0.85
N PHE A 542 6.93 21.29 -0.13
CA PHE A 542 7.24 19.83 -0.18
C PHE A 542 8.72 19.47 -0.47
N ALA A 543 9.45 19.04 0.57
CA ALA A 543 10.76 18.40 0.41
C ALA A 543 10.58 17.19 -0.55
N ASP A 544 11.38 16.98 -1.60
CA ASP A 544 12.50 16.03 -1.53
C ASP A 544 13.28 15.94 -2.89
N SER A 545 13.22 16.97 -3.75
CA SER A 545 13.96 16.94 -5.04
C SER A 545 15.28 17.72 -4.99
N ASP A 546 16.40 17.01 -5.12
CA ASP A 546 17.75 17.60 -5.22
C ASP A 546 18.05 18.18 -6.62
N HIS A 547 17.25 17.80 -7.63
CA HIS A 547 17.46 18.16 -9.04
C HIS A 547 16.23 18.82 -9.67
N ALA A 548 16.48 19.65 -10.68
CA ALA A 548 15.44 20.38 -11.40
C ALA A 548 15.85 20.62 -12.86
N ALA A 549 14.88 20.91 -13.73
CA ALA A 549 15.14 21.27 -15.12
C ALA A 549 15.27 22.79 -15.28
N GLU A 550 16.47 23.28 -15.58
CA GLU A 550 16.67 24.65 -16.03
C GLU A 550 16.35 24.74 -17.53
N VAL A 551 15.33 25.54 -17.87
CA VAL A 551 14.93 25.84 -19.24
C VAL A 551 15.40 27.23 -19.61
N THR A 552 16.20 27.33 -20.67
CA THR A 552 16.66 28.60 -21.24
C THR A 552 15.68 29.05 -22.30
N LEU A 553 15.09 30.22 -22.08
CA LEU A 553 14.17 30.92 -22.96
C LEU A 553 14.97 32.00 -23.71
N ASP A 554 15.27 31.75 -24.98
CA ASP A 554 16.00 32.70 -25.83
C ASP A 554 15.26 32.87 -27.16
N VAL A 555 14.71 34.08 -27.34
CA VAL A 555 13.88 34.47 -28.48
C VAL A 555 14.21 35.89 -28.94
N GLU A 556 14.33 36.10 -30.25
CA GLU A 556 14.68 37.39 -30.86
C GLU A 556 13.48 38.10 -31.49
N GLY A 557 12.35 37.38 -31.62
CA GLY A 557 11.14 37.90 -32.24
C GLY A 557 10.62 39.17 -31.58
N SER A 558 10.33 40.22 -32.36
CA SER A 558 9.75 41.46 -31.83
C SER A 558 8.23 41.38 -31.58
N GLY A 559 7.62 40.24 -31.91
CA GLY A 559 6.17 40.01 -31.92
C GLY A 559 5.67 39.24 -30.69
N VAL A 560 4.65 38.38 -30.91
CA VAL A 560 4.27 37.35 -29.95
C VAL A 560 5.25 36.20 -30.11
N ASN A 561 5.87 35.78 -29.01
CA ASN A 561 6.81 34.68 -28.97
C ASN A 561 6.26 33.56 -28.08
N GLN A 562 6.70 32.35 -28.37
CA GLN A 562 6.31 31.13 -27.68
C GLN A 562 7.51 30.19 -27.57
N VAL A 563 7.72 29.60 -26.40
CA VAL A 563 8.75 28.57 -26.19
C VAL A 563 8.07 27.35 -25.57
N VAL A 564 8.15 26.20 -26.23
CA VAL A 564 7.50 24.97 -25.77
C VAL A 564 8.55 23.99 -25.25
N PHE A 565 8.47 23.65 -23.97
CA PHE A 565 9.29 22.63 -23.32
C PHE A 565 8.41 21.39 -23.09
N ALA A 566 8.63 20.35 -23.88
CA ALA A 566 7.75 19.19 -23.94
C ALA A 566 8.50 17.87 -23.83
N HIS A 567 7.78 16.88 -23.29
CA HIS A 567 8.13 15.49 -23.27
C HIS A 567 7.72 14.84 -24.60
N GLU A 568 8.70 14.26 -25.29
CA GLU A 568 8.53 13.74 -26.64
C GLU A 568 7.69 12.46 -26.65
N VAL A 569 6.67 12.45 -27.52
CA VAL A 569 5.84 11.27 -27.79
C VAL A 569 6.33 10.60 -29.06
N LEU A 570 6.74 9.33 -28.93
CA LEU A 570 7.36 8.55 -30.00
C LEU A 570 6.34 7.59 -30.64
N ALA A 571 6.69 7.04 -31.81
CA ALA A 571 5.89 6.05 -32.50
C ALA A 571 6.55 4.66 -32.48
N SER A 572 5.72 3.63 -32.60
CA SER A 572 6.18 2.24 -32.78
C SER A 572 6.88 2.07 -34.13
N PRO A 573 7.96 1.27 -34.22
CA PRO A 573 8.47 0.80 -35.52
C PRO A 573 7.42 0.05 -36.35
N LEU A 574 6.40 -0.54 -35.71
CA LEU A 574 5.30 -1.26 -36.37
C LEU A 574 4.24 -0.33 -36.95
N ALA A 575 4.14 0.91 -36.47
CA ALA A 575 3.30 1.96 -37.03
C ALA A 575 3.99 3.33 -36.94
N PRO A 576 4.99 3.59 -37.82
CA PRO A 576 5.86 4.78 -37.74
C PRO A 576 5.16 6.14 -37.79
N THR A 577 3.90 6.18 -38.22
CA THR A 577 3.09 7.40 -38.37
C THR A 577 2.04 7.56 -37.28
N ILE A 578 1.95 6.64 -36.32
CA ILE A 578 0.97 6.70 -35.23
C ILE A 578 1.75 7.05 -33.95
N PRO A 579 1.58 8.27 -33.43
CA PRO A 579 2.12 8.64 -32.13
C PRO A 579 1.54 7.75 -31.05
N ASP A 580 2.39 7.30 -30.14
CA ASP A 580 1.97 6.46 -29.03
C ASP A 580 1.63 7.26 -27.79
N THR A 581 0.35 7.61 -27.66
CA THR A 581 -0.18 8.39 -26.52
C THR A 581 -0.17 7.62 -25.19
N HIS A 582 0.22 6.34 -25.18
CA HIS A 582 0.51 5.61 -23.94
C HIS A 582 1.93 5.86 -23.43
N ALA A 583 2.87 6.20 -24.31
CA ALA A 583 4.27 6.43 -23.96
C ALA A 583 4.56 7.89 -23.56
N THR A 584 3.68 8.49 -22.77
CA THR A 584 3.77 9.88 -22.29
C THR A 584 4.46 9.97 -20.94
N LEU A 585 4.52 11.16 -20.33
CA LEU A 585 5.12 11.32 -19.01
C LEU A 585 4.32 10.58 -17.93
N GLY A 586 2.99 10.76 -17.96
CA GLY A 586 2.03 10.13 -17.06
C GLY A 586 0.62 10.27 -17.62
N GLN A 587 -0.24 9.30 -17.30
CA GLN A 587 -1.66 9.30 -17.64
C GLN A 587 -2.48 9.59 -16.38
N ILE A 588 -3.42 10.53 -16.47
CA ILE A 588 -4.21 11.01 -15.34
C ILE A 588 -5.70 10.95 -15.66
N LYS A 589 -6.52 10.92 -14.60
CA LYS A 589 -7.98 10.95 -14.70
C LYS A 589 -8.46 12.40 -14.98
N PRO A 590 -9.59 12.63 -15.67
CA PRO A 590 -10.13 13.98 -15.95
C PRO A 590 -10.57 14.76 -14.70
N ASN A 591 -10.53 14.15 -13.51
CA ASN A 591 -10.77 14.78 -12.22
C ASN A 591 -9.46 14.99 -11.44
N SER A 592 -8.39 15.43 -12.09
CA SER A 592 -7.09 15.63 -11.43
C SER A 592 -6.70 17.11 -11.27
N LEU A 593 -6.05 17.44 -10.17
CA LEU A 593 -5.21 18.64 -10.05
C LEU A 593 -3.81 18.27 -10.48
N ILE A 594 -3.28 19.00 -11.44
CA ILE A 594 -1.87 18.93 -11.82
C ILE A 594 -1.12 20.04 -11.12
N SER A 595 0.07 19.73 -10.61
CA SER A 595 0.94 20.74 -10.03
C SER A 595 2.37 20.60 -10.51
N ALA A 596 3.05 21.75 -10.61
CA ALA A 596 4.47 21.86 -10.88
C ALA A 596 5.06 23.05 -10.12
N ARG A 597 6.39 23.10 -9.98
CA ARG A 597 7.08 24.23 -9.36
C ARG A 597 7.90 24.97 -10.38
N LEU A 598 7.84 26.29 -10.31
CA LEU A 598 8.62 27.17 -11.19
C LEU A 598 9.40 28.19 -10.37
N TYR A 599 10.72 28.16 -10.47
CA TYR A 599 11.59 29.23 -10.01
C TYR A 599 11.92 30.17 -11.17
N THR A 600 11.67 31.46 -10.97
CA THR A 600 12.04 32.51 -11.91
C THR A 600 13.14 33.36 -11.27
N PRO A 601 14.42 33.24 -11.68
CA PRO A 601 15.55 33.95 -11.07
C PRO A 601 15.37 35.48 -11.07
N GLU A 602 14.74 36.01 -12.13
CA GLU A 602 14.45 37.42 -12.31
C GLU A 602 13.02 37.63 -12.84
N ARG A 603 12.48 38.84 -12.66
CA ARG A 603 11.14 39.17 -13.14
C ARG A 603 11.09 39.16 -14.68
N LEU A 604 10.21 38.34 -15.27
CA LEU A 604 9.99 38.27 -16.72
C LEU A 604 8.70 39.01 -17.09
N SER A 605 8.79 40.33 -17.30
CA SER A 605 7.60 41.15 -17.45
C SER A 605 6.86 40.90 -18.76
N GLY A 606 5.54 40.69 -18.67
CA GLY A 606 4.70 40.38 -19.84
C GLY A 606 4.86 38.96 -20.36
N TRP A 607 5.52 38.08 -19.62
CA TRP A 607 5.62 36.66 -19.89
C TRP A 607 4.73 35.84 -18.95
N SER A 608 4.26 34.70 -19.44
CA SER A 608 3.46 33.74 -18.69
C SER A 608 3.83 32.30 -19.06
N VAL A 609 3.48 31.36 -18.18
CA VAL A 609 3.57 29.91 -18.43
C VAL A 609 2.19 29.28 -18.36
N SER A 610 1.93 28.28 -19.20
CA SER A 610 0.80 27.34 -19.08
C SER A 610 1.33 25.90 -19.12
N LEU A 611 0.63 24.99 -18.45
CA LEU A 611 0.82 23.55 -18.63
C LEU A 611 0.12 23.08 -19.91
N LEU A 612 0.60 21.98 -20.50
CA LEU A 612 0.06 21.33 -21.70
C LEU A 612 -0.32 19.88 -21.43
N LEU A 613 -1.49 19.47 -21.89
CA LEU A 613 -2.00 18.09 -21.87
C LEU A 613 -2.38 17.64 -23.28
N ILE A 614 -2.35 16.33 -23.50
CA ILE A 614 -3.00 15.64 -24.61
C ILE A 614 -4.28 15.01 -24.03
N ASP A 615 -5.42 15.25 -24.65
CA ASP A 615 -6.68 14.62 -24.22
C ASP A 615 -6.96 13.28 -24.92
N GLY A 616 -8.12 12.68 -24.66
CA GLY A 616 -8.51 11.37 -25.16
C GLY A 616 -8.71 11.29 -26.68
N ASP A 617 -8.99 12.41 -27.34
CA ASP A 617 -9.11 12.50 -28.80
C ASP A 617 -7.77 12.88 -29.47
N GLY A 618 -6.72 13.10 -28.67
CA GLY A 618 -5.38 13.43 -29.13
C GLY A 618 -5.19 14.92 -29.44
N GLU A 619 -6.01 15.79 -28.84
CA GLU A 619 -5.92 17.23 -28.96
C GLU A 619 -5.01 17.83 -27.87
N LEU A 620 -4.26 18.88 -28.21
CA LEU A 620 -3.45 19.61 -27.23
C LEU A 620 -4.25 20.71 -26.54
N GLU A 621 -4.37 20.59 -25.23
CA GLU A 621 -5.04 21.52 -24.34
C GLU A 621 -4.07 22.22 -23.39
N LYS A 622 -4.41 23.41 -22.90
CA LYS A 622 -3.54 24.16 -21.97
C LYS A 622 -4.27 24.76 -20.78
N SER A 623 -3.51 24.94 -19.70
CA SER A 623 -3.98 25.64 -18.51
C SER A 623 -4.14 27.15 -18.75
N PRO A 624 -4.94 27.85 -17.91
CA PRO A 624 -4.87 29.29 -17.80
C PRO A 624 -3.44 29.76 -17.53
N PRO A 625 -3.02 30.90 -18.10
CA PRO A 625 -1.64 31.37 -17.98
C PRO A 625 -1.33 31.89 -16.59
N THR A 626 -0.20 31.44 -16.03
CA THR A 626 0.39 31.98 -14.80
C THR A 626 1.44 33.03 -15.14
N SER A 627 1.34 34.23 -14.57
CA SER A 627 2.24 35.34 -14.89
C SER A 627 3.64 35.16 -14.27
N LEU A 628 4.69 35.48 -15.04
CA LEU A 628 6.10 35.46 -14.62
C LEU A 628 6.63 36.84 -14.25
N ASP A 629 5.74 37.78 -13.91
CA ASP A 629 6.06 39.15 -13.52
C ASP A 629 6.70 39.27 -12.12
N ARG A 630 7.15 38.16 -11.52
CA ARG A 630 7.79 38.11 -10.20
C ARG A 630 8.97 37.15 -10.24
N SER A 631 10.02 37.48 -9.50
CA SER A 631 11.13 36.56 -9.25
C SER A 631 10.82 35.66 -8.05
N GLY A 632 11.52 34.54 -7.96
CA GLY A 632 11.34 33.53 -6.93
C GLY A 632 10.47 32.37 -7.39
N TRP A 633 10.09 31.55 -6.42
CA TRP A 633 9.29 30.37 -6.64
C TRP A 633 7.80 30.69 -6.76
N THR A 634 7.16 30.05 -7.73
CA THR A 634 5.73 30.15 -8.02
C THR A 634 5.17 28.74 -8.19
N PRO A 635 4.15 28.33 -7.42
CA PRO A 635 3.44 27.09 -7.68
C PRO A 635 2.62 27.25 -8.96
N LEU A 636 2.69 26.25 -9.84
CA LEU A 636 1.81 26.11 -10.97
C LEU A 636 0.78 25.05 -10.60
N THR A 637 -0.50 25.41 -10.60
CA THR A 637 -1.59 24.49 -10.28
C THR A 637 -2.68 24.58 -11.34
N TRP A 638 -3.17 23.42 -11.77
CA TRP A 638 -4.21 23.31 -12.77
C TRP A 638 -5.22 22.23 -12.39
N ASP A 639 -6.37 22.67 -11.89
CA ASP A 639 -7.53 21.79 -11.68
C ASP A 639 -8.22 21.64 -13.04
N ILE A 640 -8.02 20.48 -13.68
CA ILE A 640 -8.55 20.21 -15.02
C ILE A 640 -10.06 19.95 -14.98
N SER A 641 -10.63 19.70 -13.80
CA SER A 641 -12.06 19.51 -13.59
C SER A 641 -12.82 20.84 -13.45
N ALA A 642 -12.11 21.95 -13.23
CA ALA A 642 -12.69 23.26 -13.00
C ALA A 642 -13.37 23.82 -14.27
N PRO A 643 -14.61 24.34 -14.19
CA PRO A 643 -15.28 24.96 -15.33
C PRO A 643 -14.47 26.13 -15.93
N GLY A 644 -14.19 26.07 -17.22
CA GLY A 644 -13.36 27.07 -17.92
C GLY A 644 -11.86 27.00 -17.56
N GLY A 645 -11.44 25.93 -16.89
CA GLY A 645 -10.04 25.62 -16.59
C GLY A 645 -9.26 25.05 -17.78
N VAL A 646 -9.90 24.78 -18.91
CA VAL A 646 -9.25 24.21 -20.11
C VAL A 646 -9.32 25.24 -21.24
N LEU A 647 -8.19 25.48 -21.92
CA LEU A 647 -8.07 26.42 -23.03
C LEU A 647 -7.44 25.72 -24.23
N PRO A 648 -7.90 26.02 -25.46
CA PRO A 648 -7.35 25.38 -26.66
C PRO A 648 -5.87 25.77 -26.87
N HIS A 649 -5.06 24.80 -27.29
CA HIS A 649 -3.71 25.04 -27.80
C HIS A 649 -3.62 24.73 -29.30
N ALA A 650 -3.33 25.75 -30.10
CA ALA A 650 -3.02 25.55 -31.52
C ALA A 650 -1.61 24.98 -31.66
N THR A 651 -1.48 23.83 -32.30
CA THR A 651 -0.21 23.12 -32.47
C THR A 651 0.14 22.88 -33.94
N LEU A 652 1.43 22.90 -34.21
CA LEU A 652 2.12 22.48 -35.42
C LEU A 652 2.80 21.13 -35.24
N GLU A 653 2.70 20.50 -34.06
CA GLU A 653 3.19 19.16 -33.81
C GLU A 653 2.34 18.16 -34.62
N PRO A 654 2.86 17.55 -35.70
CA PRO A 654 2.07 16.71 -36.59
C PRO A 654 1.50 15.45 -35.92
N ALA A 655 1.97 15.12 -34.71
CA ALA A 655 1.45 14.04 -33.91
C ALA A 655 0.07 14.34 -33.29
N PHE A 656 -0.31 15.61 -33.14
CA PHE A 656 -1.49 16.00 -32.35
C PHE A 656 -2.42 16.92 -33.11
N LEU A 657 -3.66 16.94 -32.65
CA LEU A 657 -4.66 17.91 -33.10
C LEU A 657 -4.55 19.19 -32.27
N SER A 658 -4.96 20.31 -32.87
CA SER A 658 -5.09 21.55 -32.11
C SER A 658 -6.33 21.46 -31.23
N GLY A 659 -6.18 21.78 -29.95
CA GLY A 659 -7.28 21.75 -28.98
C GLY A 659 -8.43 22.68 -29.31
N ASP A 660 -9.60 22.33 -28.81
CA ASP A 660 -10.84 23.07 -28.93
C ASP A 660 -11.29 23.74 -27.61
N GLY A 661 -10.59 23.47 -26.50
CA GLY A 661 -10.89 23.99 -25.17
C GLY A 661 -11.85 23.12 -24.36
N HIS A 662 -12.13 21.92 -24.84
CA HIS A 662 -12.81 20.86 -24.13
C HIS A 662 -11.81 19.76 -23.77
N LEU A 663 -12.11 19.01 -22.71
CA LEU A 663 -11.31 17.86 -22.33
C LEU A 663 -12.06 16.62 -22.78
N ASP A 664 -11.67 16.05 -23.92
CA ASP A 664 -12.27 14.82 -24.41
C ASP A 664 -11.73 13.63 -23.62
N SER A 665 -12.63 12.83 -23.05
CA SER A 665 -12.27 11.65 -22.26
C SER A 665 -13.36 10.59 -22.41
N ASN A 666 -12.97 9.35 -22.65
CA ASN A 666 -13.89 8.23 -22.87
C ASN A 666 -14.42 7.67 -21.54
N MET A 667 -15.17 8.48 -20.79
CA MET A 667 -15.78 8.13 -19.49
C MET A 667 -16.95 7.13 -19.62
N THR A 668 -16.97 6.25 -20.63
CA THR A 668 -18.05 5.28 -20.84
C THR A 668 -18.10 4.16 -19.80
N SER A 669 -17.10 4.04 -18.92
CA SER A 669 -17.28 3.40 -17.61
C SER A 669 -16.93 4.39 -16.50
N PRO A 670 -17.60 4.32 -15.32
CA PRO A 670 -17.53 5.35 -14.27
C PRO A 670 -16.12 5.69 -13.75
N GLU A 671 -15.08 4.93 -14.12
CA GLU A 671 -13.73 5.03 -13.55
C GLU A 671 -12.56 5.02 -14.55
N ALA A 672 -12.85 4.79 -15.84
CA ALA A 672 -11.86 4.12 -16.71
C ALA A 672 -10.92 5.00 -17.53
N ALA A 673 -11.13 6.30 -17.64
CA ALA A 673 -10.40 7.07 -18.62
C ALA A 673 -9.15 7.71 -18.00
N ARG A 674 -8.11 6.89 -17.72
CA ARG A 674 -6.72 7.37 -17.71
C ARG A 674 -6.29 7.55 -19.16
N ASP A 675 -6.84 8.57 -19.80
CA ASP A 675 -6.60 8.89 -21.20
C ASP A 675 -6.12 10.33 -21.41
N ILE A 676 -6.06 11.13 -20.35
CA ILE A 676 -5.43 12.45 -20.37
C ILE A 676 -3.94 12.30 -20.06
N SER A 677 -3.09 12.79 -20.94
CA SER A 677 -1.63 12.63 -20.84
C SER A 677 -0.90 13.96 -20.69
N LEU A 678 0.09 14.01 -19.80
CA LEU A 678 0.90 15.20 -19.59
C LEU A 678 1.97 15.36 -20.68
N TYR A 679 1.98 16.54 -21.34
CA TYR A 679 2.88 16.83 -22.46
C TYR A 679 4.00 17.81 -22.10
N GLY A 680 3.74 18.86 -21.31
CA GLY A 680 4.79 19.78 -20.89
C GLY A 680 4.31 21.20 -20.59
N PHE A 681 5.09 22.20 -21.02
CA PHE A 681 4.90 23.61 -20.69
C PHE A 681 5.01 24.50 -21.92
N VAL A 682 4.23 25.58 -21.93
CA VAL A 682 4.36 26.66 -22.90
C VAL A 682 4.62 27.99 -22.21
N PHE A 683 5.73 28.63 -22.56
CA PHE A 683 6.06 29.99 -22.16
C PHE A 683 5.64 30.93 -23.29
N SER A 684 4.93 32.00 -22.96
CA SER A 684 4.42 32.96 -23.95
C SER A 684 4.65 34.38 -23.50
N GLY A 685 4.99 35.26 -24.44
CA GLY A 685 5.24 36.67 -24.15
C GLY A 685 5.30 37.53 -25.41
N ARG A 686 5.69 38.80 -25.23
CA ARG A 686 5.89 39.75 -26.33
C ARG A 686 7.29 40.33 -26.30
N GLY A 687 7.90 40.43 -27.48
CA GLY A 687 9.25 40.96 -27.65
C GLY A 687 10.34 39.96 -27.26
N PRO A 688 11.60 40.30 -27.55
CA PRO A 688 12.72 39.41 -27.32
C PRO A 688 12.91 39.13 -25.82
N LEU A 689 13.40 37.93 -25.50
CA LEU A 689 13.70 37.48 -24.15
C LEU A 689 14.96 36.62 -24.22
N SER A 690 15.84 36.79 -23.24
CA SER A 690 16.96 35.88 -22.98
C SER A 690 17.02 35.70 -21.47
N ALA A 691 16.49 34.58 -20.99
CA ALA A 691 16.35 34.28 -19.56
C ALA A 691 16.34 32.78 -19.31
N SER A 692 16.48 32.37 -18.05
CA SER A 692 16.30 30.98 -17.64
C SER A 692 15.24 30.89 -16.57
N VAL A 693 14.49 29.79 -16.57
CA VAL A 693 13.57 29.40 -15.50
C VAL A 693 13.93 27.99 -15.05
N VAL A 694 13.59 27.63 -13.82
CA VAL A 694 13.83 26.28 -13.30
C VAL A 694 12.50 25.64 -12.94
N LEU A 695 12.22 24.49 -13.55
CA LEU A 695 11.07 23.65 -13.30
C LEU A 695 11.46 22.50 -12.39
N ASP A 696 10.68 22.27 -11.37
CA ASP A 696 10.88 21.17 -10.43
C ASP A 696 9.54 20.48 -10.15
N GLU A 697 9.61 19.19 -9.84
CA GLU A 697 8.53 18.31 -9.39
C GLU A 697 7.20 18.49 -10.14
N LEU A 698 6.91 17.63 -11.11
CA LEU A 698 5.57 17.50 -11.70
C LEU A 698 4.79 16.42 -10.99
N ALA A 699 3.50 16.65 -10.77
CA ALA A 699 2.65 15.73 -10.04
C ALA A 699 1.18 15.89 -10.34
N HIS A 700 0.42 14.91 -9.89
CA HIS A 700 -1.03 14.98 -9.86
C HIS A 700 -1.58 14.56 -8.50
N GLN A 701 -2.82 14.96 -8.25
CA GLN A 701 -3.66 14.46 -7.18
C GLN A 701 -5.10 14.42 -7.67
N SER A 702 -5.91 13.54 -7.11
CA SER A 702 -7.35 13.54 -7.37
C SER A 702 -7.97 14.85 -6.91
N THR A 703 -9.01 15.28 -7.61
CA THR A 703 -9.86 16.42 -7.23
C THR A 703 -11.31 16.01 -7.26
N LEU A 704 -12.04 16.43 -6.23
CA LEU A 704 -13.48 16.41 -6.24
C LEU A 704 -13.98 17.71 -6.90
N GLN A 705 -14.93 17.58 -7.83
CA GLN A 705 -15.37 18.68 -8.68
C GLN A 705 -15.93 19.85 -7.84
N GLY A 706 -15.43 21.06 -8.07
CA GLY A 706 -16.09 22.30 -7.61
C GLY A 706 -16.06 22.57 -6.09
N ALA A 707 -15.11 22.02 -5.34
CA ALA A 707 -14.96 22.19 -3.88
C ALA A 707 -16.12 21.64 -3.03
N ALA A 708 -17.02 20.83 -3.61
CA ALA A 708 -18.08 20.15 -2.89
C ALA A 708 -17.58 18.79 -2.38
N HIS A 709 -16.92 18.80 -1.22
CA HIS A 709 -16.51 17.57 -0.51
C HIS A 709 -17.71 17.03 0.29
N TYR A 710 -18.21 15.87 -0.14
CA TYR A 710 -19.21 15.08 0.59
C TYR A 710 -18.50 13.87 1.19
N THR A 711 -18.69 13.63 2.47
CA THR A 711 -18.04 12.51 3.18
C THR A 711 -19.09 11.72 3.95
N ILE A 712 -18.89 10.41 4.07
CA ILE A 712 -19.63 9.54 4.98
C ILE A 712 -19.22 9.94 6.39
N ASN A 713 -20.17 10.41 7.20
CA ASN A 713 -19.87 11.01 8.50
C ASN A 713 -20.17 10.11 9.68
N GLU A 714 -21.28 9.38 9.62
CA GLU A 714 -21.76 8.51 10.68
C GLU A 714 -22.59 7.38 10.05
N LEU A 715 -22.51 6.16 10.59
CA LEU A 715 -23.30 5.04 10.11
C LEU A 715 -23.61 4.00 11.19
N ARG A 716 -24.52 3.09 10.83
CA ARG A 716 -25.00 1.92 11.59
C ARG A 716 -26.35 2.18 12.26
N TYR A 717 -26.46 2.01 13.58
CA TYR A 717 -27.74 1.91 14.26
C TYR A 717 -28.13 3.21 14.98
N ALA A 718 -29.32 3.73 14.70
CA ALA A 718 -30.00 4.78 15.50
C ALA A 718 -30.99 4.17 16.52
N GLY A 719 -31.16 2.86 16.53
CA GLY A 719 -32.01 2.09 17.43
C GLY A 719 -31.86 0.60 17.16
N VAL A 720 -32.42 -0.24 18.02
CA VAL A 720 -32.28 -1.71 17.93
C VAL A 720 -32.76 -2.31 16.60
N ASP A 721 -33.67 -1.63 15.91
CA ASP A 721 -34.23 -2.03 14.59
C ASP A 721 -34.25 -0.82 13.63
N ARG A 722 -33.30 0.12 13.75
CA ARG A 722 -33.27 1.33 12.92
C ARG A 722 -31.84 1.65 12.50
N GLU A 723 -31.61 1.68 11.20
CA GLU A 723 -30.31 2.00 10.63
C GLU A 723 -30.29 3.36 9.94
N PHE A 724 -29.08 3.89 9.79
CA PHE A 724 -28.85 5.14 9.11
C PHE A 724 -27.42 5.27 8.60
N LEU A 725 -27.27 6.20 7.66
CA LEU A 725 -26.01 6.76 7.21
C LEU A 725 -26.18 8.27 7.10
N GLU A 726 -25.22 8.99 7.67
CA GLU A 726 -25.12 10.43 7.58
C GLU A 726 -24.02 10.83 6.59
N ILE A 727 -24.34 11.79 5.73
CA ILE A 727 -23.39 12.43 4.82
C ILE A 727 -23.13 13.84 5.31
N TRP A 728 -21.86 14.21 5.46
CA TRP A 728 -21.46 15.59 5.70
C TRP A 728 -21.11 16.28 4.38
N GLY A 729 -21.66 17.47 4.13
CA GLY A 729 -21.37 18.17 2.88
C GLY A 729 -21.74 19.65 2.86
N PRO A 730 -21.53 20.34 1.72
CA PRO A 730 -21.91 21.73 1.53
C PRO A 730 -23.42 21.93 1.66
N ALA A 731 -23.82 23.00 2.34
CA ALA A 731 -25.22 23.38 2.46
C ALA A 731 -25.81 23.78 1.10
N GLY A 732 -26.99 23.26 0.78
CA GLY A 732 -27.62 23.45 -0.52
C GLY A 732 -28.21 22.17 -1.08
N PRO A 733 -28.82 22.24 -2.28
CA PRO A 733 -29.39 21.08 -2.94
C PRO A 733 -28.30 20.04 -3.26
N LEU A 734 -28.65 18.76 -3.10
CA LEU A 734 -27.79 17.67 -3.56
C LEU A 734 -27.68 17.67 -5.10
N PRO A 735 -26.55 17.20 -5.68
CA PRO A 735 -26.40 17.03 -7.13
C PRO A 735 -27.44 16.09 -7.74
N ALA A 736 -27.77 16.28 -9.02
CA ALA A 736 -28.84 15.56 -9.72
C ALA A 736 -28.55 14.06 -9.99
N ASP A 737 -27.29 13.62 -9.79
CA ASP A 737 -26.81 12.25 -10.01
C ASP A 737 -26.00 11.76 -8.80
N PHE A 738 -26.41 12.16 -7.59
CA PHE A 738 -25.77 11.72 -6.35
C PHE A 738 -26.33 10.36 -5.93
N GLU A 739 -25.47 9.41 -5.60
CA GLU A 739 -25.80 8.02 -5.31
C GLU A 739 -24.96 7.51 -4.13
N LEU A 740 -25.55 6.66 -3.28
CA LEU A 740 -24.87 5.85 -2.29
C LEU A 740 -24.90 4.38 -2.74
N ARG A 741 -23.76 3.70 -2.73
CA ARG A 741 -23.62 2.28 -3.11
C ARG A 741 -23.10 1.44 -1.95
N PHE A 742 -23.57 0.20 -1.86
CA PHE A 742 -23.07 -0.84 -0.95
C PHE A 742 -22.49 -2.00 -1.74
N TYR A 743 -21.40 -2.59 -1.27
CA TYR A 743 -20.67 -3.66 -1.95
C TYR A 743 -20.55 -4.92 -1.09
N ASP A 744 -20.52 -6.07 -1.77
CA ASP A 744 -20.16 -7.38 -1.21
C ASP A 744 -18.66 -7.63 -1.43
N SER A 745 -17.89 -7.97 -0.39
CA SER A 745 -16.48 -8.31 -0.59
C SER A 745 -16.27 -9.64 -1.30
N SER A 746 -17.24 -10.56 -1.27
CA SER A 746 -17.06 -11.92 -1.81
C SER A 746 -17.05 -11.99 -3.34
N ASP A 747 -17.67 -11.02 -4.02
CA ASP A 747 -17.71 -10.95 -5.48
C ASP A 747 -17.56 -9.52 -6.04
N GLY A 748 -17.45 -8.51 -5.18
CA GLY A 748 -17.27 -7.11 -5.56
C GLY A 748 -18.53 -6.46 -6.14
N THR A 749 -19.68 -7.14 -6.10
CA THR A 749 -20.90 -6.61 -6.70
C THR A 749 -21.53 -5.52 -5.86
N VAL A 750 -22.17 -4.55 -6.54
CA VAL A 750 -23.03 -3.56 -5.89
C VAL A 750 -24.28 -4.28 -5.39
N LEU A 751 -24.36 -4.50 -4.08
CA LEU A 751 -25.52 -5.10 -3.41
C LEU A 751 -26.76 -4.20 -3.55
N ARG A 752 -26.57 -2.90 -3.32
CA ARG A 752 -27.64 -1.91 -3.37
C ARG A 752 -27.12 -0.53 -3.74
N SER A 753 -27.97 0.22 -4.42
CA SER A 753 -27.73 1.60 -4.87
C SER A 753 -28.92 2.48 -4.50
N PHE A 754 -28.63 3.65 -3.94
CA PHE A 754 -29.61 4.62 -3.52
C PHE A 754 -29.37 5.96 -4.23
N PRO A 755 -30.25 6.39 -5.15
CA PRO A 755 -30.19 7.75 -5.65
C PRO A 755 -30.59 8.72 -4.54
N LEU A 756 -29.75 9.73 -4.32
CA LEU A 756 -29.87 10.74 -3.29
C LEU A 756 -30.49 12.01 -3.88
N SER A 757 -31.46 12.58 -3.15
CA SER A 757 -32.04 13.87 -3.50
C SER A 757 -32.45 14.60 -2.22
N GLY A 758 -32.36 15.93 -2.22
CA GLY A 758 -32.68 16.71 -1.02
C GLY A 758 -31.84 17.97 -0.91
N THR A 759 -31.70 18.47 0.31
CA THR A 759 -30.96 19.70 0.61
C THR A 759 -30.26 19.58 1.96
N ILE A 760 -28.94 19.77 1.97
CA ILE A 760 -28.16 19.84 3.20
C ILE A 760 -28.40 21.20 3.87
N ARG A 761 -28.70 21.19 5.18
CA ARG A 761 -28.88 22.42 5.95
C ARG A 761 -27.54 22.91 6.49
N ALA A 762 -27.31 24.23 6.49
CA ALA A 762 -26.09 24.78 7.08
C ALA A 762 -26.12 24.70 8.62
N VAL A 763 -25.17 23.97 9.20
CA VAL A 763 -24.93 23.85 10.65
C VAL A 763 -23.66 24.59 11.06
N SER A 764 -22.56 24.44 10.31
CA SER A 764 -21.29 25.13 10.58
C SER A 764 -20.56 25.44 9.27
N GLN A 765 -20.01 26.66 9.14
CA GLN A 765 -19.18 27.08 8.00
C GLN A 765 -19.80 26.84 6.60
N GLY A 766 -21.14 26.84 6.48
CA GLY A 766 -21.82 26.57 5.21
C GLY A 766 -21.87 25.09 4.83
N ARG A 767 -21.65 24.19 5.79
CA ARG A 767 -21.78 22.73 5.68
C ARG A 767 -22.75 22.19 6.73
N GLY A 768 -23.19 20.95 6.54
CA GLY A 768 -24.01 20.25 7.52
C GLY A 768 -24.25 18.79 7.15
N PRO A 769 -25.02 18.08 7.98
CA PRO A 769 -25.35 16.69 7.77
C PRO A 769 -26.55 16.54 6.82
N PHE A 770 -26.61 15.38 6.18
CA PHE A 770 -27.75 14.86 5.44
C PHE A 770 -27.95 13.41 5.84
N VAL A 771 -29.08 13.11 6.47
CA VAL A 771 -29.32 11.79 7.07
C VAL A 771 -30.22 10.96 6.16
N LEU A 772 -29.75 9.76 5.83
CA LEU A 772 -30.50 8.68 5.23
C LEU A 772 -30.74 7.62 6.29
N GLY A 773 -31.97 7.16 6.48
CA GLY A 773 -32.21 6.09 7.42
C GLY A 773 -33.65 5.61 7.43
N ASP A 774 -33.87 4.59 8.25
CA ASP A 774 -35.18 3.99 8.42
C ASP A 774 -36.20 4.99 8.97
N PRO A 775 -37.50 4.81 8.64
CA PRO A 775 -38.56 5.63 9.18
C PRO A 775 -38.56 5.64 10.72
N GLY A 776 -38.53 6.84 11.30
CA GLY A 776 -38.48 7.03 12.75
C GLY A 776 -37.08 7.20 13.32
N THR A 777 -36.02 7.13 12.50
CA THR A 777 -34.72 7.69 12.85
C THR A 777 -34.83 9.22 12.95
N ASP A 778 -34.25 9.81 13.99
CA ASP A 778 -34.26 11.26 14.18
C ASP A 778 -33.41 11.94 13.10
N GLY A 779 -33.83 13.12 12.63
CA GLY A 779 -33.03 13.91 11.68
C GLY A 779 -33.04 13.45 10.23
N VAL A 780 -33.76 12.38 9.86
CA VAL A 780 -33.80 11.87 8.47
C VAL A 780 -34.33 12.92 7.48
N ASP A 781 -33.51 13.22 6.46
CA ASP A 781 -33.83 14.17 5.39
C ASP A 781 -34.44 13.48 4.15
N SER A 782 -34.16 12.19 3.95
CA SER A 782 -34.69 11.39 2.84
C SER A 782 -35.05 9.96 3.25
N ASN A 783 -36.33 9.62 3.17
CA ASN A 783 -36.86 8.25 3.30
C ASN A 783 -37.17 7.61 1.92
N GLY A 784 -36.85 8.29 0.82
CA GLY A 784 -37.48 8.08 -0.48
C GLY A 784 -37.36 6.68 -1.10
N ASN A 785 -36.43 5.85 -0.60
CA ASN A 785 -36.17 4.49 -1.07
C ASN A 785 -35.83 3.50 0.07
N MET A 786 -36.15 3.86 1.33
CA MET A 786 -36.03 2.99 2.51
C MET A 786 -37.44 2.67 3.02
N SER A 787 -37.79 1.40 3.05
CA SER A 787 -39.03 0.81 3.53
C SER A 787 -39.19 0.86 5.06
N GLU A 788 -40.44 0.79 5.53
CA GLU A 788 -40.77 0.62 6.97
C GLU A 788 -40.72 -0.85 7.42
N ASP A 789 -40.65 -1.80 6.48
CA ASP A 789 -40.96 -3.22 6.69
C ASP A 789 -39.77 -4.16 6.36
N GLY A 790 -38.59 -3.63 6.00
CA GLY A 790 -37.41 -4.41 5.65
C GLY A 790 -36.13 -3.67 6.04
N ASP A 791 -35.09 -4.43 6.36
CA ASP A 791 -33.74 -3.91 6.46
C ASP A 791 -33.33 -3.38 5.08
N ASP A 792 -33.13 -2.06 5.00
CA ASP A 792 -32.83 -1.40 3.74
C ASP A 792 -31.35 -1.27 3.47
N PHE A 793 -30.51 -1.24 4.51
CA PHE A 793 -29.14 -1.64 4.31
C PHE A 793 -29.14 -3.16 4.08
N PRO A 794 -28.17 -3.72 3.34
CA PRO A 794 -28.17 -5.15 3.15
C PRO A 794 -28.02 -5.89 4.50
N ASP A 795 -29.03 -6.68 4.91
CA ASP A 795 -28.96 -7.74 5.96
C ASP A 795 -27.78 -8.74 5.76
N VAL A 796 -27.08 -8.62 4.63
CA VAL A 796 -25.88 -9.35 4.26
C VAL A 796 -24.71 -8.40 4.48
N ASP A 797 -24.26 -8.29 5.74
CA ASP A 797 -23.08 -7.52 6.23
C ASP A 797 -22.24 -6.86 5.11
N PRO A 798 -22.67 -5.69 4.58
CA PRO A 798 -21.99 -5.06 3.45
C PRO A 798 -20.56 -4.72 3.86
N SER A 799 -19.61 -5.09 3.03
CA SER A 799 -18.19 -4.92 3.34
C SER A 799 -17.69 -3.53 2.95
N ALA A 800 -18.48 -2.73 2.24
CA ALA A 800 -18.14 -1.35 1.94
C ALA A 800 -19.36 -0.52 1.55
N CYS A 801 -19.23 0.80 1.70
CA CYS A 801 -20.11 1.77 1.08
C CYS A 801 -19.35 2.92 0.42
N GLN A 802 -19.99 3.55 -0.57
CA GLN A 802 -19.37 4.59 -1.40
C GLN A 802 -20.37 5.67 -1.81
N LEU A 803 -19.92 6.92 -1.76
CA LEU A 803 -20.61 8.09 -2.27
C LEU A 803 -20.17 8.39 -3.70
N VAL A 804 -21.12 8.50 -4.63
CA VAL A 804 -20.86 8.69 -6.07
C VAL A 804 -21.66 9.84 -6.64
N VAL A 805 -21.03 10.79 -7.33
CA VAL A 805 -21.72 11.89 -8.04
C VAL A 805 -21.36 11.84 -9.52
N ALA A 806 -22.36 11.73 -10.40
CA ALA A 806 -22.17 11.68 -11.86
C ALA A 806 -21.13 10.62 -12.29
N GLY A 807 -21.13 9.48 -11.59
CA GLY A 807 -20.21 8.37 -11.83
C GLY A 807 -18.86 8.46 -11.10
N ARG A 808 -18.56 9.55 -10.38
CA ARG A 808 -17.28 9.74 -9.67
C ARG A 808 -17.41 9.44 -8.18
N ALA A 809 -16.53 8.63 -7.62
CA ALA A 809 -16.41 8.45 -6.17
C ALA A 809 -16.04 9.78 -5.49
N HIS A 810 -16.63 10.03 -4.33
CA HIS A 810 -16.39 11.20 -3.47
C HIS A 810 -15.83 10.83 -2.10
N ASP A 811 -16.26 9.69 -1.57
CA ASP A 811 -15.78 9.10 -0.33
C ASP A 811 -16.16 7.61 -0.36
N SER A 812 -15.35 6.76 0.26
CA SER A 812 -15.59 5.33 0.38
C SER A 812 -15.19 4.88 1.78
N LEU A 813 -16.00 4.00 2.37
CA LEU A 813 -15.75 3.42 3.66
C LEU A 813 -15.80 1.91 3.54
N VAL A 814 -14.73 1.24 3.95
CA VAL A 814 -14.76 -0.21 4.16
C VAL A 814 -14.85 -0.50 5.65
N TYR A 815 -15.79 -1.36 5.99
CA TYR A 815 -16.09 -1.90 7.31
C TYR A 815 -16.42 -3.38 7.15
N GLU A 816 -16.27 -4.19 8.20
CA GLU A 816 -16.63 -5.63 8.17
C GLU A 816 -16.00 -6.48 7.05
N ALA A 817 -14.87 -6.06 6.47
CA ALA A 817 -14.07 -6.84 5.52
C ALA A 817 -13.21 -7.89 6.27
N PHE A 818 -13.85 -8.70 7.12
CA PHE A 818 -13.22 -9.66 8.03
C PHE A 818 -12.32 -10.63 7.26
N GLY A 819 -11.02 -10.62 7.57
CA GLY A 819 -10.06 -11.42 6.83
C GLY A 819 -9.63 -10.81 5.50
N GLY A 820 -9.90 -9.54 5.19
CA GLY A 820 -9.29 -8.84 4.05
C GLY A 820 -10.26 -8.26 3.03
N LEU A 821 -9.68 -7.69 1.98
CA LEU A 821 -10.42 -6.98 0.95
C LEU A 821 -11.16 -7.87 -0.03
N ASP A 822 -10.78 -9.15 -0.13
CA ASP A 822 -11.30 -10.11 -1.09
C ASP A 822 -11.44 -9.47 -2.49
N GLU A 823 -12.67 -9.42 -3.03
CA GLU A 823 -12.96 -8.90 -4.36
C GLU A 823 -13.13 -7.37 -4.40
N LEU A 824 -13.10 -6.65 -3.26
CA LEU A 824 -13.18 -5.18 -3.21
C LEU A 824 -11.98 -4.48 -3.87
N ILE A 825 -10.88 -5.21 -4.11
CA ILE A 825 -9.72 -4.70 -4.85
C ILE A 825 -9.88 -4.82 -6.38
N ARG A 826 -11.02 -5.34 -6.87
CA ARG A 826 -11.30 -5.35 -8.30
C ARG A 826 -11.53 -3.94 -8.82
N ARG A 827 -11.13 -3.73 -10.07
CA ARG A 827 -11.45 -2.50 -10.80
C ARG A 827 -12.96 -2.30 -10.93
N GLU A 828 -13.73 -3.38 -11.00
CA GLU A 828 -15.18 -3.35 -11.07
C GLU A 828 -15.85 -2.81 -9.79
N CYS A 829 -15.15 -2.85 -8.65
CA CYS A 829 -15.61 -2.32 -7.35
C CYS A 829 -15.50 -0.80 -7.24
N ALA A 830 -15.34 -0.14 -8.38
CA ALA A 830 -15.37 1.29 -8.52
C ALA A 830 -14.45 2.07 -7.54
N GLY A 831 -13.19 1.66 -7.35
CA GLY A 831 -12.26 2.42 -6.50
C GLY A 831 -12.71 2.56 -5.04
N VAL A 832 -13.54 1.64 -4.53
CA VAL A 832 -13.94 1.57 -3.10
C VAL A 832 -12.73 1.59 -2.18
N THR A 833 -11.59 1.07 -2.65
CA THR A 833 -10.34 1.01 -1.91
C THR A 833 -9.35 2.14 -2.27
N ASP A 834 -9.72 3.07 -3.15
CA ASP A 834 -8.84 4.15 -3.66
C ASP A 834 -8.82 5.39 -2.77
N GLU A 835 -9.91 5.67 -2.07
CA GLU A 835 -10.08 6.85 -1.21
C GLU A 835 -9.56 6.55 0.22
N GLY A 836 -8.30 6.11 0.33
CA GLY A 836 -7.59 6.14 1.61
C GLY A 836 -7.69 4.92 2.53
N TYR A 837 -7.15 3.79 2.11
CA TYR A 837 -7.34 2.52 2.80
C TYR A 837 -6.60 2.35 4.13
N PRO A 838 -7.29 2.46 5.29
CA PRO A 838 -7.35 1.37 6.25
C PRO A 838 -8.76 1.26 6.84
N TRP A 839 -9.32 0.07 6.68
CA TRP A 839 -10.61 -0.40 7.19
C TRP A 839 -10.91 0.01 8.64
N VAL A 840 -12.17 0.34 8.94
CA VAL A 840 -12.61 0.82 10.28
C VAL A 840 -12.94 -0.29 11.28
N GLY A 841 -12.52 -1.52 11.03
CA GLY A 841 -12.82 -2.64 11.91
C GLY A 841 -14.25 -3.19 11.77
N GLY A 842 -14.61 -4.07 12.71
CA GLY A 842 -15.96 -4.59 12.84
C GLY A 842 -16.86 -3.64 13.64
N VAL A 843 -18.17 -3.74 13.43
CA VAL A 843 -19.18 -2.96 14.17
C VAL A 843 -20.22 -3.92 14.75
N ALA A 844 -19.85 -4.61 15.82
CA ALA A 844 -20.77 -5.53 16.49
C ALA A 844 -21.99 -4.80 17.05
N SER A 845 -23.08 -5.53 17.29
CA SER A 845 -24.17 -5.00 18.10
C SER A 845 -23.63 -4.55 19.46
N GLY A 846 -24.12 -3.42 19.97
CA GLY A 846 -23.76 -2.94 21.30
C GLY A 846 -24.74 -1.87 21.73
N GLN A 847 -24.85 -1.66 23.03
CA GLN A 847 -25.87 -0.79 23.61
C GLN A 847 -25.33 0.03 24.78
N ASP A 848 -25.93 1.19 25.01
CA ASP A 848 -25.82 1.93 26.25
C ASP A 848 -26.74 1.34 27.33
N SER A 849 -26.70 1.94 28.51
CA SER A 849 -27.57 1.53 29.64
C SER A 849 -29.07 1.72 29.42
N ALA A 850 -29.48 2.53 28.44
CA ALA A 850 -30.86 2.76 28.05
C ALA A 850 -31.29 1.83 26.89
N GLY A 851 -30.41 0.94 26.42
CA GLY A 851 -30.63 0.05 25.30
C GLY A 851 -30.51 0.73 23.94
N GLN A 852 -29.96 1.95 23.87
CA GLN A 852 -29.67 2.62 22.61
C GLN A 852 -28.35 2.11 22.03
N PRO A 853 -28.28 1.79 20.74
CA PRO A 853 -27.05 1.32 20.14
C PRO A 853 -26.03 2.43 19.93
N TYR A 854 -24.77 2.03 19.76
CA TYR A 854 -23.70 2.92 19.33
C TYR A 854 -23.60 2.93 17.79
N SER A 855 -22.92 3.95 17.27
CA SER A 855 -22.57 4.11 15.86
C SER A 855 -21.07 4.30 15.69
N LEU A 856 -20.58 4.23 14.45
CA LEU A 856 -19.28 4.76 14.09
C LEU A 856 -19.47 6.14 13.50
N GLY A 857 -18.65 7.11 13.90
CA GLY A 857 -18.64 8.41 13.25
C GLY A 857 -17.32 9.15 13.32
N ARG A 858 -17.19 10.13 12.42
CA ARG A 858 -16.01 10.98 12.29
C ARG A 858 -16.07 12.13 13.29
N TYR A 859 -14.99 12.35 14.04
CA TYR A 859 -14.89 13.52 14.92
C TYR A 859 -13.67 14.40 14.61
N PRO A 860 -13.86 15.72 14.40
CA PRO A 860 -15.15 16.41 14.25
C PRO A 860 -15.90 16.00 12.97
N ASP A 861 -17.18 16.37 12.85
CA ASP A 861 -17.99 16.08 11.66
C ASP A 861 -17.28 16.47 10.35
N GLY A 862 -17.27 15.55 9.39
CA GLY A 862 -16.67 15.73 8.08
C GLY A 862 -15.14 15.73 8.07
N ARG A 863 -14.50 15.29 9.16
CA ARG A 863 -13.05 15.06 9.18
C ARG A 863 -12.71 13.98 8.16
N ASP A 864 -11.80 14.27 7.25
CA ASP A 864 -11.34 13.32 6.25
C ASP A 864 -9.84 13.44 6.08
N SER A 865 -9.12 12.46 6.59
CA SER A 865 -7.69 12.30 6.39
C SER A 865 -7.38 11.32 5.25
N ASN A 866 -8.42 10.77 4.61
CA ASN A 866 -8.35 9.60 3.72
C ASN A 866 -7.65 8.43 4.42
N VAL A 867 -7.95 8.26 5.70
CA VAL A 867 -7.51 7.13 6.51
C VAL A 867 -8.70 6.76 7.38
N ASN A 868 -9.62 5.98 6.81
CA ASN A 868 -10.91 5.69 7.43
C ASN A 868 -10.78 5.26 8.91
N GLY A 869 -9.90 4.30 9.23
CA GLY A 869 -9.65 3.85 10.61
C GLY A 869 -9.11 4.94 11.55
N ALA A 870 -8.45 5.98 11.01
CA ALA A 870 -7.99 7.15 11.76
C ALA A 870 -9.01 8.30 11.79
N ASP A 871 -10.14 8.18 11.10
CA ASP A 871 -11.18 9.20 11.06
C ASP A 871 -12.43 8.79 11.82
N PHE A 872 -12.79 7.51 11.79
CA PHE A 872 -13.92 6.99 12.55
C PHE A 872 -13.54 6.65 13.98
N SER A 873 -14.52 6.73 14.87
CA SER A 873 -14.47 6.18 16.21
C SER A 873 -15.88 5.83 16.67
N PHE A 874 -15.99 4.97 17.68
CA PHE A 874 -17.28 4.78 18.36
C PHE A 874 -17.85 6.09 18.88
N GLN A 875 -19.17 6.17 18.83
CA GLN A 875 -19.93 7.21 19.50
C GLN A 875 -21.37 6.79 19.79
N ILE A 876 -22.06 7.59 20.60
CA ILE A 876 -23.51 7.52 20.69
C ILE A 876 -24.09 8.00 19.36
N ALA A 877 -25.07 7.26 18.83
CA ALA A 877 -25.76 7.63 17.61
C ALA A 877 -26.31 9.07 17.67
N SER A 878 -25.90 9.89 16.71
CA SER A 878 -26.18 11.33 16.67
C SER A 878 -26.75 11.84 15.35
N PRO A 879 -27.69 11.14 14.68
CA PRO A 879 -28.14 11.50 13.34
C PRO A 879 -28.68 12.94 13.27
N GLY A 880 -28.08 13.75 12.41
CA GLY A 880 -28.40 15.15 12.18
C GLY A 880 -27.90 16.11 13.27
N ALA A 881 -27.21 15.59 14.28
CA ALA A 881 -26.53 16.36 15.33
C ALA A 881 -25.02 16.39 15.05
N ARG A 882 -24.22 16.79 16.05
CA ARG A 882 -22.76 16.73 15.94
C ARG A 882 -22.28 15.43 16.54
N ASN A 883 -21.31 14.80 15.89
CA ASN A 883 -20.60 13.65 16.41
C ASN A 883 -19.86 14.00 17.71
N GLY A 884 -19.76 13.00 18.59
CA GLY A 884 -18.98 13.03 19.82
C GLY A 884 -19.44 14.00 20.93
N ALA A 885 -18.59 14.14 21.96
CA ALA A 885 -18.77 14.99 23.13
C ALA A 885 -19.93 14.59 24.06
N ALA A 886 -20.28 13.30 24.09
CA ALA A 886 -21.22 12.71 25.03
C ALA A 886 -20.76 12.83 26.49
N LEU A 887 -19.44 12.91 26.73
CA LEU A 887 -18.86 13.06 28.06
C LEU A 887 -18.29 14.46 28.27
N THR A 888 -18.74 15.16 29.31
CA THR A 888 -18.17 16.46 29.73
C THR A 888 -17.06 16.24 30.76
N LEU A 889 -15.87 16.75 30.50
CA LEU A 889 -14.73 16.65 31.42
C LEU A 889 -14.60 17.89 32.35
N PRO A 890 -14.15 17.70 33.61
CA PRO A 890 -13.87 16.42 34.24
C PRO A 890 -15.16 15.66 34.60
N ALA A 891 -15.13 14.35 34.47
CA ALA A 891 -16.24 13.45 34.78
C ALA A 891 -15.88 12.56 35.99
N GLU A 892 -16.76 12.53 37.00
CA GLU A 892 -16.72 11.60 38.12
C GLU A 892 -17.87 10.59 37.96
N ILE A 893 -17.54 9.30 37.90
CA ILE A 893 -18.47 8.21 37.62
C ILE A 893 -18.43 7.22 38.80
N ASP A 894 -19.50 7.23 39.59
CA ASP A 894 -19.71 6.35 40.75
C ASP A 894 -20.57 5.11 40.43
N PHE A 895 -21.06 5.00 39.19
CA PHE A 895 -21.94 3.94 38.69
C PHE A 895 -23.27 3.75 39.45
N GLU A 896 -23.62 4.65 40.38
CA GLU A 896 -24.94 4.67 41.03
C GLU A 896 -26.04 5.12 40.05
N THR A 897 -25.63 5.92 39.06
CA THR A 897 -26.41 6.22 37.87
C THR A 897 -25.62 5.89 36.62
N PRO A 898 -26.28 5.44 35.53
CA PRO A 898 -25.58 5.18 34.30
C PRO A 898 -24.87 6.44 33.77
N PRO A 899 -23.55 6.41 33.56
CA PRO A 899 -22.82 7.55 33.03
C PRO A 899 -23.19 7.80 31.55
N PRO A 900 -23.20 9.07 31.10
CA PRO A 900 -23.35 9.39 29.69
C PRO A 900 -22.10 8.94 28.90
N GLY A 901 -22.28 8.56 27.64
CA GLY A 901 -21.17 8.10 26.79
C GLY A 901 -20.65 6.70 27.15
N LEU A 902 -21.43 5.88 27.86
CA LEU A 902 -21.04 4.53 28.24
C LEU A 902 -21.87 3.49 27.49
N PHE A 903 -21.20 2.65 26.73
CA PHE A 903 -21.81 1.56 25.96
C PHE A 903 -20.91 0.33 25.98
N GLN A 904 -21.48 -0.80 25.60
CA GLN A 904 -20.81 -2.09 25.60
C GLN A 904 -21.24 -2.89 24.37
N THR A 905 -20.32 -3.65 23.78
CA THR A 905 -20.64 -4.57 22.68
C THR A 905 -21.39 -5.80 23.23
N TYR A 906 -22.19 -6.42 22.37
CA TYR A 906 -23.01 -7.63 22.57
C TYR A 906 -24.06 -7.61 23.72
N ASP A 907 -23.98 -6.69 24.67
CA ASP A 907 -24.89 -6.57 25.82
C ASP A 907 -24.96 -5.10 26.29
N SER A 908 -25.90 -4.77 27.18
CA SER A 908 -25.96 -3.44 27.80
C SER A 908 -25.08 -3.38 29.05
N PRO A 909 -24.45 -2.23 29.38
CA PRO A 909 -23.69 -2.04 30.61
C PRO A 909 -24.50 -2.35 31.87
N ARG A 910 -23.89 -3.06 32.83
CA ARG A 910 -24.54 -3.47 34.09
C ARG A 910 -23.83 -2.88 35.29
N PHE A 911 -24.61 -2.26 36.17
CA PHE A 911 -24.13 -1.72 37.44
C PHE A 911 -24.63 -2.60 38.58
N THR A 912 -23.69 -3.28 39.24
CA THR A 912 -24.02 -4.31 40.24
C THR A 912 -23.22 -4.10 41.51
N ASN A 913 -23.81 -4.38 42.66
CA ASN A 913 -23.09 -4.35 43.92
C ASN A 913 -22.11 -5.55 43.97
N PRO A 914 -20.78 -5.32 44.07
CA PRO A 914 -19.78 -6.40 44.07
C PRO A 914 -20.04 -7.47 45.14
N THR A 915 -20.49 -7.06 46.33
CA THR A 915 -20.74 -8.00 47.43
C THR A 915 -21.92 -8.94 47.15
N SER A 916 -22.91 -8.49 46.38
CA SER A 916 -24.03 -9.33 45.95
C SER A 916 -23.63 -10.35 44.88
N ALA A 917 -22.58 -10.06 44.12
CA ALA A 917 -21.95 -10.96 43.15
C ALA A 917 -20.93 -11.93 43.78
N GLY A 918 -20.64 -11.79 45.08
CA GLY A 918 -19.68 -12.64 45.80
C GLY A 918 -18.24 -12.08 45.83
N LEU A 919 -18.05 -10.82 45.45
CA LEU A 919 -16.76 -10.12 45.48
C LEU A 919 -16.60 -9.29 46.77
N PRO A 920 -15.36 -8.91 47.17
CA PRO A 920 -15.18 -7.92 48.23
C PRO A 920 -15.81 -6.56 47.85
N PRO A 921 -16.21 -5.74 48.83
CA PRO A 921 -16.70 -4.39 48.56
C PRO A 921 -15.62 -3.58 47.84
N ALA A 922 -16.02 -2.83 46.82
CA ALA A 922 -15.15 -1.87 46.17
C ALA A 922 -14.73 -0.76 47.16
N PRO A 923 -13.53 -0.18 47.03
CA PRO A 923 -13.05 0.82 47.98
C PRO A 923 -13.86 2.13 47.92
N SER A 924 -14.28 2.57 46.73
CA SER A 924 -15.21 3.70 46.56
C SER A 924 -16.62 3.34 47.06
N GLY A 925 -17.04 2.10 46.80
CA GLY A 925 -18.20 1.47 47.42
C GLY A 925 -19.52 1.90 46.77
N GLY A 926 -20.48 0.99 46.72
CA GLY A 926 -21.73 1.21 45.98
C GLY A 926 -21.94 0.15 44.90
N LEU A 927 -22.52 0.57 43.78
CA LEU A 927 -22.54 -0.18 42.54
C LEU A 927 -21.21 -0.02 41.80
N ALA A 928 -20.79 -1.07 41.10
CA ALA A 928 -19.64 -1.06 40.20
C ALA A 928 -20.09 -1.46 38.79
N TRP A 929 -19.40 -0.97 37.76
CA TRP A 929 -19.63 -1.45 36.41
C TRP A 929 -19.03 -2.83 36.23
N ARG A 930 -19.88 -3.78 35.83
CA ARG A 930 -19.52 -5.13 35.44
C ARG A 930 -19.58 -5.23 33.91
N CYS A 931 -18.43 -5.13 33.26
CA CYS A 931 -18.29 -5.35 31.82
C CYS A 931 -18.23 -6.85 31.50
N VAL A 932 -19.28 -7.37 30.87
CA VAL A 932 -19.44 -8.80 30.56
C VAL A 932 -20.50 -9.01 29.47
N ASP A 933 -20.26 -9.94 28.55
CA ASP A 933 -21.32 -10.52 27.71
C ASP A 933 -21.98 -11.66 28.49
N SER A 934 -23.28 -11.54 28.76
CA SER A 934 -24.01 -12.56 29.52
C SER A 934 -24.23 -13.88 28.79
N VAL A 935 -24.00 -13.94 27.48
CA VAL A 935 -24.04 -15.17 26.67
C VAL A 935 -22.63 -15.81 26.56
N GLY A 936 -21.60 -14.98 26.63
CA GLY A 936 -20.20 -15.35 26.46
C GLY A 936 -19.74 -15.21 25.00
N GLY A 937 -18.45 -14.96 24.80
CA GLY A 937 -17.85 -14.66 23.51
C GLY A 937 -16.84 -13.52 23.54
N GLY A 938 -16.54 -12.97 24.73
CA GLY A 938 -15.73 -11.75 24.89
C GLY A 938 -16.50 -10.47 24.61
N VAL A 939 -16.09 -9.37 25.23
CA VAL A 939 -16.82 -8.10 25.15
C VAL A 939 -15.90 -6.89 25.32
N LEU A 940 -16.28 -5.80 24.67
CA LEU A 940 -15.68 -4.50 24.81
C LEU A 940 -16.66 -3.52 25.45
N GLY A 941 -16.21 -2.80 26.47
CA GLY A 941 -16.91 -1.71 27.12
C GLY A 941 -16.17 -0.40 26.86
N LEU A 942 -16.91 0.67 26.62
CA LEU A 942 -16.36 1.95 26.20
C LEU A 942 -16.95 3.08 27.06
N VAL A 943 -16.08 4.01 27.48
CA VAL A 943 -16.45 5.21 28.22
C VAL A 943 -15.94 6.45 27.47
N GLY A 944 -16.86 7.35 27.14
CA GLY A 944 -16.61 8.44 26.22
C GLY A 944 -16.91 8.05 24.78
N ASP A 945 -16.42 8.85 23.85
CA ASP A 945 -16.66 8.68 22.42
C ASP A 945 -15.48 9.25 21.62
N ALA A 946 -15.67 9.36 20.30
CA ALA A 946 -14.74 9.96 19.35
C ALA A 946 -14.11 11.30 19.77
N ALA A 947 -14.74 12.08 20.65
CA ALA A 947 -14.21 13.37 21.09
C ALA A 947 -13.27 13.29 22.31
N LEU A 948 -13.22 12.15 23.01
CA LEU A 948 -12.49 12.05 24.27
C LEU A 948 -10.99 12.23 24.02
N GLY A 949 -10.39 13.22 24.69
CA GLY A 949 -8.96 13.55 24.51
C GLY A 949 -8.61 14.37 23.27
N PHE A 950 -9.58 14.72 22.41
CA PHE A 950 -9.30 15.39 21.15
C PHE A 950 -8.53 16.72 21.35
N GLY A 951 -7.32 16.78 20.80
CA GLY A 951 -6.43 17.95 20.80
C GLY A 951 -5.68 18.25 22.11
N ALA A 952 -6.03 17.61 23.22
CA ALA A 952 -5.43 17.90 24.53
C ALA A 952 -5.07 16.65 25.36
N GLY A 953 -5.46 15.45 24.92
CA GLY A 953 -5.34 14.22 25.70
C GLY A 953 -6.27 14.20 26.90
N TYR A 954 -6.08 13.21 27.78
CA TYR A 954 -6.90 13.01 28.98
C TYR A 954 -6.19 12.13 30.01
N VAL A 955 -6.65 12.23 31.25
CA VAL A 955 -6.25 11.32 32.35
C VAL A 955 -7.47 10.55 32.82
N ALA A 956 -7.36 9.21 32.85
CA ALA A 956 -8.36 8.32 33.41
C ALA A 956 -7.80 7.60 34.65
N THR A 957 -8.50 7.69 35.77
CA THR A 957 -8.16 7.02 37.03
C THR A 957 -9.34 6.23 37.54
N GLY A 958 -9.13 5.07 38.15
CA GLY A 958 -10.21 4.31 38.75
C GLY A 958 -9.74 3.11 39.54
N GLU A 959 -10.67 2.26 39.92
CA GLU A 959 -10.42 1.04 40.68
C GLU A 959 -10.84 -0.18 39.85
N ILE A 960 -9.97 -1.19 39.76
CA ILE A 960 -10.22 -2.45 39.06
C ILE A 960 -10.08 -3.64 40.02
N TYR A 961 -11.02 -4.59 39.91
CA TYR A 961 -10.93 -5.86 40.64
C TYR A 961 -10.02 -6.85 39.92
N ILE A 962 -9.08 -7.46 40.66
CA ILE A 962 -8.20 -8.51 40.14
C ILE A 962 -8.86 -9.86 40.39
N PRO A 963 -9.24 -10.64 39.36
CA PRO A 963 -9.85 -11.94 39.56
C PRO A 963 -8.92 -12.89 40.32
N ALA A 964 -9.49 -13.70 41.21
CA ALA A 964 -8.73 -14.72 41.91
C ALA A 964 -8.28 -15.83 40.94
N GLN A 965 -7.11 -16.43 41.19
CA GLN A 965 -6.61 -17.57 40.41
C GLN A 965 -7.53 -18.81 40.50
N SER A 966 -8.37 -18.88 41.56
CA SER A 966 -9.37 -19.94 41.73
C SER A 966 -10.70 -19.64 41.04
N ALA A 967 -10.88 -18.45 40.46
CA ALA A 967 -12.05 -18.14 39.63
C ALA A 967 -11.96 -18.91 38.30
N ALA A 968 -13.02 -18.87 37.50
CA ALA A 968 -12.97 -19.44 36.16
C ALA A 968 -11.93 -18.70 35.30
N PRO A 969 -11.28 -19.38 34.33
CA PRO A 969 -10.29 -18.76 33.46
C PRO A 969 -10.89 -17.61 32.64
N CYS A 970 -10.33 -16.42 32.82
CA CYS A 970 -10.71 -15.20 32.13
C CYS A 970 -9.52 -14.23 32.00
N ALA A 971 -9.64 -13.35 31.00
CA ALA A 971 -8.81 -12.16 30.86
C ALA A 971 -9.65 -10.91 31.11
N ILE A 972 -8.99 -9.91 31.69
CA ILE A 972 -9.52 -8.57 31.88
C ILE A 972 -8.54 -7.55 31.29
N GLY A 973 -9.02 -6.39 30.88
CA GLY A 973 -8.18 -5.31 30.43
C GLY A 973 -8.81 -3.93 30.61
N VAL A 974 -7.94 -2.92 30.69
CA VAL A 974 -8.29 -1.49 30.60
C VAL A 974 -7.37 -0.88 29.56
N GLY A 975 -7.93 -0.06 28.67
CA GLY A 975 -7.19 0.57 27.60
C GLY A 975 -7.54 2.04 27.38
N ILE A 976 -6.69 2.75 26.64
CA ILE A 976 -6.81 4.18 26.32
C ILE A 976 -6.59 4.41 24.82
N GLY A 977 -7.20 5.45 24.26
CA GLY A 977 -7.11 5.78 22.83
C GLY A 977 -7.92 4.83 21.93
N GLY A 978 -9.07 4.35 22.40
CA GLY A 978 -9.94 3.44 21.63
C GLY A 978 -10.76 4.12 20.56
N ARG A 979 -10.85 3.49 19.40
CA ARG A 979 -11.52 4.02 18.22
C ARG A 979 -12.38 2.99 17.48
N GLN A 980 -11.90 1.77 17.28
CA GLN A 980 -12.57 0.78 16.43
C GLN A 980 -12.39 -0.65 16.92
N GLY A 981 -13.41 -1.50 16.78
CA GLY A 981 -13.38 -2.88 17.24
C GLY A 981 -14.76 -3.42 17.61
N SER A 982 -14.82 -4.71 17.92
CA SER A 982 -16.06 -5.38 18.35
C SER A 982 -15.90 -6.18 19.63
N SER A 983 -14.68 -6.66 19.90
CA SER A 983 -14.40 -7.62 20.96
C SER A 983 -13.11 -7.27 21.71
N PHE A 984 -12.96 -7.76 22.92
CA PHE A 984 -11.67 -7.74 23.62
C PHE A 984 -10.96 -9.07 23.39
N PHE A 985 -10.03 -9.10 22.44
CA PHE A 985 -9.22 -10.26 22.02
C PHE A 985 -10.01 -11.57 21.84
N THR A 986 -10.09 -12.06 20.60
CA THR A 986 -10.80 -13.30 20.29
C THR A 986 -9.92 -14.54 20.52
N THR A 987 -10.53 -15.73 20.68
CA THR A 987 -9.81 -17.03 20.64
C THR A 987 -9.87 -17.66 19.24
N TRP A 988 -10.64 -17.08 18.33
CA TRP A 988 -10.72 -17.48 16.93
C TRP A 988 -9.54 -16.78 16.21
N GLY A 989 -9.06 -17.34 15.09
CA GLY A 989 -7.93 -16.76 14.35
C GLY A 989 -8.10 -15.27 14.05
N THR A 990 -7.00 -14.61 13.67
CA THR A 990 -6.92 -13.17 13.32
C THR A 990 -8.06 -12.68 12.41
N ASP A 991 -8.63 -13.58 11.63
CA ASP A 991 -9.55 -13.28 10.53
C ASP A 991 -11.03 -13.20 10.97
N ALA A 992 -11.36 -13.59 12.21
CA ALA A 992 -12.74 -13.91 12.57
C ALA A 992 -13.47 -12.88 13.43
N MET A 993 -12.81 -12.01 14.22
CA MET A 993 -13.49 -10.99 15.05
C MET A 993 -12.56 -9.80 15.34
N ALA A 994 -13.04 -8.58 15.11
CA ALA A 994 -12.27 -7.36 15.32
C ALA A 994 -12.01 -7.10 16.83
N TYR A 995 -10.76 -7.12 17.28
CA TYR A 995 -10.37 -6.51 18.56
C TYR A 995 -10.07 -5.02 18.39
N GLU A 996 -9.90 -4.30 19.50
CA GLU A 996 -9.67 -2.86 19.42
C GLU A 996 -8.21 -2.45 19.34
N SER A 997 -7.92 -1.57 18.37
CA SER A 997 -6.75 -0.70 18.40
C SER A 997 -6.67 0.16 19.66
N GLY A 998 -5.48 0.27 20.24
CA GLY A 998 -5.23 1.13 21.39
C GLY A 998 -4.17 0.55 22.31
N LEU A 999 -3.86 1.30 23.36
CA LEU A 999 -2.94 0.84 24.40
C LEU A 999 -3.72 0.14 25.50
N TRP A 1000 -3.37 -1.11 25.76
CA TRP A 1000 -4.06 -2.01 26.67
C TRP A 1000 -3.16 -2.47 27.81
N LEU A 1001 -3.71 -2.52 29.01
CA LEU A 1001 -3.15 -3.24 30.15
C LEU A 1001 -4.00 -4.48 30.41
N ILE A 1002 -3.47 -5.66 30.09
CA ILE A 1002 -4.19 -6.94 30.03
C ILE A 1002 -3.74 -7.84 31.18
N PHE A 1003 -4.66 -8.65 31.72
CA PHE A 1003 -4.36 -9.64 32.75
C PHE A 1003 -5.16 -10.92 32.57
N GLU A 1004 -4.48 -12.06 32.54
CA GLU A 1004 -5.07 -13.41 32.61
C GLU A 1004 -5.01 -13.96 34.04
N ASN A 1005 -6.13 -14.42 34.59
CA ASN A 1005 -6.15 -14.90 35.98
C ASN A 1005 -5.64 -16.35 36.14
N ALA A 1006 -5.74 -17.16 35.09
CA ALA A 1006 -5.46 -18.58 35.08
C ALA A 1006 -5.07 -19.03 33.68
N ALA A 1007 -4.36 -20.16 33.59
CA ALA A 1007 -3.88 -20.64 32.31
C ALA A 1007 -5.01 -21.14 31.40
N GLY A 1008 -4.78 -21.03 30.10
CA GLY A 1008 -5.67 -21.47 29.06
C GLY A 1008 -6.82 -20.50 28.85
N VAL A 1009 -6.62 -19.19 28.96
CA VAL A 1009 -7.57 -18.21 28.42
C VAL A 1009 -7.36 -18.08 26.92
N GLY A 1010 -6.11 -17.96 26.50
CA GLY A 1010 -5.69 -18.01 25.09
C GLY A 1010 -6.19 -16.81 24.31
N LEU A 1011 -5.59 -15.65 24.53
CA LEU A 1011 -5.83 -14.46 23.71
C LEU A 1011 -5.21 -14.67 22.31
N ALA A 1012 -5.86 -14.19 21.25
CA ALA A 1012 -5.26 -14.09 19.91
C ALA A 1012 -4.31 -12.90 19.80
N ASP A 1013 -3.52 -12.64 20.84
CA ASP A 1013 -2.54 -11.57 20.93
C ASP A 1013 -1.16 -12.02 20.41
N GLY A 1014 -1.08 -13.18 19.74
CA GLY A 1014 0.17 -13.73 19.22
C GLY A 1014 1.14 -14.22 20.29
N ARG A 1015 0.77 -14.21 21.58
CA ARG A 1015 1.66 -14.53 22.68
C ARG A 1015 1.23 -15.81 23.41
N PRO A 1016 2.17 -16.52 24.06
CA PRO A 1016 1.80 -17.59 24.98
C PRO A 1016 0.98 -17.04 26.15
N ASP A 1017 -0.01 -17.82 26.55
CA ASP A 1017 -0.79 -17.64 27.77
C ASP A 1017 0.11 -17.35 29.00
N HIS A 1018 -0.24 -16.30 29.75
CA HIS A 1018 0.63 -15.62 30.72
C HIS A 1018 -0.10 -15.35 32.05
N PRO A 1019 -0.59 -16.41 32.75
CA PRO A 1019 -1.43 -16.26 33.92
C PRO A 1019 -0.72 -15.56 35.09
N GLY A 1020 -1.40 -14.61 35.72
CA GLY A 1020 -0.88 -13.86 36.86
C GLY A 1020 0.08 -12.72 36.47
N THR A 1021 0.18 -12.41 35.18
CA THR A 1021 1.01 -11.36 34.61
C THR A 1021 0.13 -10.29 33.98
N TRP A 1022 0.48 -9.03 34.22
CA TRP A 1022 -0.06 -7.87 33.53
C TRP A 1022 0.82 -7.53 32.34
N GLU A 1023 0.26 -7.45 31.16
CA GLU A 1023 0.99 -7.04 29.96
C GLU A 1023 0.49 -5.68 29.48
N LEU A 1024 1.44 -4.77 29.24
CA LEU A 1024 1.18 -3.50 28.57
C LEU A 1024 1.45 -3.70 27.08
N VAL A 1025 0.40 -3.64 26.28
CA VAL A 1025 0.47 -3.88 24.84
C VAL A 1025 -0.11 -2.71 24.07
N LEU A 1026 0.46 -2.44 22.89
CA LEU A 1026 -0.16 -1.60 21.88
C LEU A 1026 -0.77 -2.54 20.84
N ALA A 1027 -2.10 -2.51 20.71
CA ALA A 1027 -2.82 -3.24 19.69
C ALA A 1027 -3.09 -2.31 18.51
N SER A 1028 -2.84 -2.78 17.29
CA SER A 1028 -3.30 -2.15 16.05
C SER A 1028 -4.15 -3.17 15.31
N HIS A 1029 -5.44 -2.87 15.17
CA HIS A 1029 -6.35 -3.72 14.43
C HIS A 1029 -6.69 -3.09 13.08
N ASP A 1030 -5.80 -3.23 12.11
CA ASP A 1030 -6.10 -3.00 10.70
C ASP A 1030 -6.30 -4.32 9.92
N ASN A 1031 -6.02 -5.47 10.54
CA ASN A 1031 -5.97 -6.80 9.91
C ASN A 1031 -4.96 -6.91 8.74
N LEU A 1032 -4.10 -5.90 8.59
CA LEU A 1032 -3.02 -5.86 7.60
C LEU A 1032 -1.70 -6.30 8.25
N ASP A 1033 -1.49 -5.95 9.52
CA ASP A 1033 -0.22 -6.15 10.20
C ASP A 1033 0.03 -7.58 10.69
N GLY A 1034 1.31 -7.94 10.62
CA GLY A 1034 1.93 -9.20 11.00
C GLY A 1034 1.61 -9.67 12.42
N GLU A 1035 1.70 -8.72 13.34
CA GLU A 1035 1.70 -8.90 14.77
C GLU A 1035 0.46 -8.20 15.34
N PRO A 1036 -0.51 -8.93 15.90
CA PRO A 1036 -1.76 -8.33 16.39
C PRO A 1036 -1.54 -7.36 17.56
N VAL A 1037 -0.43 -7.52 18.30
CA VAL A 1037 -0.04 -6.60 19.37
C VAL A 1037 1.47 -6.44 19.46
N GLN A 1038 1.91 -5.23 19.80
CA GLN A 1038 3.26 -4.94 20.25
C GLN A 1038 3.30 -4.98 21.78
N LEU A 1039 4.07 -5.91 22.37
CA LEU A 1039 4.37 -5.87 23.80
C LEU A 1039 5.32 -4.70 24.10
N LEU A 1040 4.89 -3.80 24.99
CA LEU A 1040 5.74 -2.74 25.53
C LEU A 1040 6.45 -3.19 26.80
N ASP A 1041 5.73 -3.82 27.73
CA ASP A 1041 6.30 -4.34 28.99
C ASP A 1041 5.39 -5.39 29.65
N SER A 1042 5.91 -6.15 30.62
CA SER A 1042 5.18 -7.20 31.34
C SER A 1042 5.54 -7.25 32.83
N PHE A 1043 4.55 -7.37 33.71
CA PHE A 1043 4.73 -7.32 35.16
C PHE A 1043 3.89 -8.38 35.88
N THR A 1044 4.52 -9.22 36.69
CA THR A 1044 3.81 -10.17 37.54
C THR A 1044 3.09 -9.47 38.69
N ASN A 1045 2.01 -10.07 39.19
CA ASN A 1045 1.35 -9.60 40.42
C ASN A 1045 2.34 -9.45 41.59
N SER A 1046 3.40 -10.27 41.64
CA SER A 1046 4.40 -10.21 42.71
C SER A 1046 5.28 -8.96 42.63
N GLU A 1047 5.63 -8.52 41.42
CA GLU A 1047 6.42 -7.29 41.20
C GLU A 1047 5.62 -6.05 41.56
N LEU A 1048 4.31 -6.07 41.26
CA LEU A 1048 3.38 -4.99 41.54
C LEU A 1048 2.80 -5.02 42.97
N ASN A 1049 3.17 -6.02 43.79
CA ASN A 1049 2.60 -6.26 45.12
C ASN A 1049 1.07 -6.38 45.13
N LEU A 1050 0.51 -6.95 44.07
CA LEU A 1050 -0.91 -7.18 43.90
C LEU A 1050 -1.35 -8.52 44.48
N THR A 1051 -2.54 -8.54 45.08
CA THR A 1051 -3.14 -9.77 45.61
C THR A 1051 -4.35 -10.14 44.76
N PRO A 1052 -4.38 -11.31 44.11
CA PRO A 1052 -5.58 -11.77 43.40
C PRO A 1052 -6.79 -11.83 44.33
N GLY A 1053 -7.95 -11.44 43.83
CA GLY A 1053 -9.18 -11.33 44.61
C GLY A 1053 -9.34 -10.03 45.39
N THR A 1054 -8.57 -8.99 45.07
CA THR A 1054 -8.70 -7.64 45.67
C THR A 1054 -8.85 -6.55 44.61
N TRP A 1055 -9.31 -5.38 45.05
CA TRP A 1055 -9.36 -4.16 44.23
C TRP A 1055 -8.02 -3.43 44.24
N THR A 1056 -7.68 -2.78 43.14
CA THR A 1056 -6.49 -1.92 43.01
C THR A 1056 -6.79 -0.68 42.17
N SER A 1057 -6.00 0.39 42.32
CA SER A 1057 -6.15 1.60 41.53
C SER A 1057 -5.36 1.56 40.23
N PHE A 1058 -5.84 2.21 39.18
CA PHE A 1058 -5.10 2.47 37.93
C PHE A 1058 -5.10 3.96 37.59
N GLU A 1059 -4.10 4.40 36.83
CA GLU A 1059 -4.02 5.73 36.21
C GLU A 1059 -3.44 5.62 34.81
N PHE A 1060 -4.14 6.17 33.82
CA PHE A 1060 -3.69 6.26 32.44
C PHE A 1060 -3.71 7.73 32.06
N GLN A 1061 -2.57 8.26 31.66
CA GLN A 1061 -2.41 9.64 31.22
C GLN A 1061 -1.89 9.65 29.79
N LEU A 1062 -2.65 10.30 28.91
CA LEU A 1062 -2.28 10.58 27.54
C LEU A 1062 -2.23 12.11 27.37
N ASP A 1063 -1.04 12.66 27.13
CA ASP A 1063 -0.81 14.10 27.00
C ASP A 1063 -0.07 14.41 25.68
N PRO A 1064 -0.78 14.65 24.57
CA PRO A 1064 -0.17 14.99 23.28
C PRO A 1064 0.58 16.32 23.29
N LEU A 1065 0.36 17.17 24.30
CA LEU A 1065 1.04 18.47 24.45
C LEU A 1065 2.24 18.40 25.39
N GLY A 1066 2.57 17.19 25.86
CA GLY A 1066 3.71 16.91 26.71
C GLY A 1066 5.07 17.21 26.06
N PRO A 1067 6.15 17.21 26.85
CA PRO A 1067 7.51 17.45 26.36
C PRO A 1067 7.89 16.46 25.24
N ASN A 1068 8.68 16.92 24.26
CA ASN A 1068 9.13 16.14 23.10
C ASN A 1068 8.02 15.67 22.14
N GLY A 1069 6.85 16.31 22.13
CA GLY A 1069 5.78 16.03 21.17
C GLY A 1069 4.72 15.03 21.67
N GLY A 1070 4.68 14.76 22.97
CA GLY A 1070 3.67 13.91 23.61
C GLY A 1070 4.24 13.12 24.79
N HIS A 1071 3.41 12.82 25.78
CA HIS A 1071 3.76 12.03 26.96
C HIS A 1071 2.64 11.03 27.30
N LEU A 1072 3.03 9.79 27.57
CA LEU A 1072 2.19 8.70 28.03
C LEU A 1072 2.69 8.24 29.41
N ALA A 1073 1.79 8.08 30.37
CA ALA A 1073 2.10 7.48 31.67
C ALA A 1073 1.00 6.51 32.11
N ILE A 1074 1.41 5.31 32.50
CA ILE A 1074 0.53 4.23 32.95
C ILE A 1074 0.97 3.78 34.34
N GLU A 1075 0.03 3.74 35.28
CA GLU A 1075 0.25 3.28 36.65
C GLU A 1075 -0.80 2.24 37.09
N LEU A 1076 -0.35 1.26 37.88
CA LEU A 1076 -1.20 0.29 38.56
C LEU A 1076 -0.76 0.16 40.02
N ALA A 1077 -1.69 0.26 40.95
CA ALA A 1077 -1.42 0.32 42.41
C ALA A 1077 -0.41 1.41 42.82
N GLY A 1078 -0.35 2.53 42.08
CA GLY A 1078 0.64 3.60 42.29
C GLY A 1078 2.07 3.20 41.90
N THR A 1079 2.24 2.09 41.18
CA THR A 1079 3.49 1.71 40.53
C THR A 1079 3.43 2.14 39.08
N THR A 1080 4.35 3.00 38.65
CA THR A 1080 4.49 3.41 37.25
C THR A 1080 4.97 2.22 36.42
N LEU A 1081 4.14 1.77 35.49
CA LEU A 1081 4.44 0.70 34.54
C LEU A 1081 5.14 1.26 33.29
N TYR A 1082 4.70 2.43 32.84
CA TYR A 1082 5.28 3.13 31.70
C TYR A 1082 5.27 4.64 31.94
N SER A 1083 6.34 5.33 31.52
CA SER A 1083 6.36 6.78 31.44
C SER A 1083 7.34 7.22 30.35
N GLY A 1084 6.82 7.76 29.25
CA GLY A 1084 7.62 7.96 28.05
C GLY A 1084 6.89 8.71 26.94
N PRO A 1085 7.49 8.81 25.74
CA PRO A 1085 6.80 9.36 24.57
C PRO A 1085 5.59 8.50 24.21
N ILE A 1086 4.60 9.11 23.56
CA ILE A 1086 3.45 8.38 23.03
C ILE A 1086 3.96 7.50 21.86
N PRO A 1087 3.64 6.18 21.82
CA PRO A 1087 3.95 5.34 20.66
C PRO A 1087 3.38 5.95 19.38
N ALA A 1088 4.10 5.85 18.26
CA ALA A 1088 3.71 6.53 17.01
C ALA A 1088 2.32 6.10 16.50
N ASP A 1089 1.95 4.84 16.73
CA ASP A 1089 0.69 4.24 16.26
C ASP A 1089 -0.44 4.35 17.29
N LEU A 1090 -0.20 4.99 18.45
CA LEU A 1090 -1.25 5.24 19.44
C LEU A 1090 -1.95 6.57 19.16
N ASP A 1091 -3.25 6.50 18.89
CA ASP A 1091 -4.08 7.67 18.76
C ASP A 1091 -4.19 8.46 20.08
N CYS A 1092 -4.07 9.78 19.97
CA CYS A 1092 -4.09 10.70 21.12
C CYS A 1092 -5.51 11.07 21.59
N ALA A 1093 -6.53 10.48 20.98
CA ALA A 1093 -7.94 10.68 21.26
C ALA A 1093 -8.70 9.36 21.04
N GLY A 1094 -9.84 9.20 21.69
CA GLY A 1094 -10.63 7.98 21.64
C GLY A 1094 -11.23 7.61 23.01
N ALA A 1095 -12.12 6.63 23.02
CA ALA A 1095 -12.77 6.15 24.23
C ALA A 1095 -11.77 5.51 25.21
N LEU A 1096 -12.08 5.59 26.50
CA LEU A 1096 -11.50 4.68 27.49
C LEU A 1096 -12.14 3.30 27.29
N GLN A 1097 -11.33 2.26 27.32
CA GLN A 1097 -11.75 0.91 26.97
C GLN A 1097 -11.66 -0.04 28.15
N VAL A 1098 -12.54 -1.03 28.17
CA VAL A 1098 -12.62 -2.07 29.18
C VAL A 1098 -12.94 -3.38 28.48
N GLY A 1099 -12.15 -4.41 28.75
CA GLY A 1099 -12.22 -5.65 27.98
C GLY A 1099 -12.36 -6.87 28.85
N PHE A 1100 -13.32 -7.76 28.55
CA PHE A 1100 -13.47 -9.03 29.24
C PHE A 1100 -13.50 -10.19 28.25
N ARG A 1101 -12.80 -11.28 28.60
CA ARG A 1101 -12.84 -12.55 27.88
C ARG A 1101 -12.88 -13.72 28.84
N GLU A 1102 -13.77 -14.67 28.61
CA GLU A 1102 -13.79 -15.96 29.27
C GLU A 1102 -13.35 -17.09 28.33
N ASN A 1103 -12.85 -18.20 28.88
CA ASN A 1103 -12.56 -19.41 28.10
C ASN A 1103 -13.23 -20.66 28.68
N HIS A 1104 -14.53 -20.59 28.91
CA HIS A 1104 -15.32 -21.74 29.35
C HIS A 1104 -16.68 -21.79 28.65
N PRO A 1105 -17.27 -23.00 28.49
CA PRO A 1105 -18.59 -23.12 27.90
C PRO A 1105 -19.67 -22.63 28.87
N GLY A 1106 -20.64 -21.89 28.32
CA GLY A 1106 -21.80 -21.39 29.06
C GLY A 1106 -21.61 -19.98 29.61
N PRO A 1107 -22.69 -19.37 30.14
CA PRO A 1107 -22.71 -17.96 30.49
C PRO A 1107 -21.78 -17.65 31.67
N PRO A 1108 -21.12 -16.47 31.69
CA PRO A 1108 -20.31 -16.04 32.81
C PRO A 1108 -21.10 -15.99 34.13
N SER A 1109 -20.50 -16.50 35.21
CA SER A 1109 -21.09 -16.45 36.55
C SER A 1109 -21.19 -15.02 37.08
N ALA A 1110 -22.00 -14.79 38.11
CA ALA A 1110 -22.23 -13.44 38.64
C ALA A 1110 -20.97 -12.69 39.07
N ALA A 1111 -19.88 -13.39 39.41
CA ALA A 1111 -18.61 -12.81 39.84
C ALA A 1111 -17.65 -12.47 38.69
N GLU A 1112 -17.92 -12.98 37.48
CA GLU A 1112 -17.04 -12.82 36.31
C GLU A 1112 -17.37 -11.55 35.51
N GLY A 1113 -16.37 -11.02 34.81
CA GLY A 1113 -16.41 -9.73 34.12
C GLY A 1113 -15.22 -8.86 34.53
N VAL A 1114 -15.00 -7.76 33.82
CA VAL A 1114 -14.21 -6.65 34.39
C VAL A 1114 -15.09 -5.89 35.35
N TRP A 1115 -14.59 -5.62 36.55
CA TRP A 1115 -15.27 -4.79 37.52
C TRP A 1115 -14.50 -3.50 37.74
N LEU A 1116 -15.15 -2.38 37.43
CA LEU A 1116 -14.63 -1.04 37.65
C LEU A 1116 -15.48 -0.22 38.61
N ASP A 1117 -14.83 0.57 39.46
CA ASP A 1117 -15.48 1.53 40.37
C ASP A 1117 -14.65 2.84 40.45
N GLY A 1118 -15.25 3.93 40.94
CA GLY A 1118 -14.58 5.19 41.22
C GLY A 1118 -13.88 5.84 40.03
N LEU A 1119 -14.47 5.72 38.82
CA LEU A 1119 -13.84 6.19 37.59
C LEU A 1119 -13.88 7.71 37.51
N HIS A 1120 -12.73 8.33 37.26
CA HIS A 1120 -12.59 9.77 37.07
C HIS A 1120 -11.76 10.07 35.82
N ILE A 1121 -12.29 10.93 34.95
CA ILE A 1121 -11.69 11.30 33.67
C ILE A 1121 -11.56 12.82 33.61
N ARG A 1122 -10.39 13.36 33.26
CA ARG A 1122 -10.13 14.81 33.26
C ARG A 1122 -9.25 15.30 32.13
#